data_AF-A0A7W7QSY4-F1
#
_entry.id   AF-A0A7W7QSY4-F1
#
_cell.length_a   1.000
_cell.length_b   1.000
_cell.length_c   1.000
_cell.angle_alpha   90.00
_cell.angle_beta   90.00
_cell.angle_gamma   90.00
#
_symmetry.space_group_name_H-M   'P 1'
#
loop_
_entity.id
_entity.type
_entity.pdbx_description
1 polymer ?
#
loop_
_entity_poly.entity_id
_entity_poly.type
_entity_poly.pdbx_seq_one_letter_code
_entity_poly.pdbx_strand_id
1 'polypeptide(L)'
;MAAAIKRDFADLVSMKDFLKKDEGERESAFLSRGLAALFARDVTGCDNAAAAACVVDGRADYGIDAVAIMDGAPQIWLIQSKWSNKGTAGFGVGEALKLVNGLRRIDQRQYDRLNDRFSALADRVNAVLDDARARITLLVVTMGPGELSAEAVECFEDAKSEFNSLGAMLDYEVRNAADAWQIVRNELTDQVTLQAKMANWLRVQAPFEAYQGNVSADEVAQWFGDHHGRLFEQNIRKSLGLTKVNNEIVRTLTENPDAFWYFNNGITVLCDTIEATPFSRSDPRGPVTLKLANASVVNGAQTVAAAYEASRKNPDALLDAQVSVKVISIQDCPDGFATNITTATNTQNSVERRDFVTLKPAQGEIRDDFLFHLQKTYVFRRGELDPPPEAGCSIVEAAFALACAHNDSRLAVRIKVEPDELWQEGTQGIYTRIFQKPPPVQQIWRAVLLHRVIREVLHKAVAERQGRAAGVAEHGGLLLAHLVFQHVGKNHFDDSDEEWAEFVADAPGIAVDLLNRMTHYVDAEFSNTSFIRSTFMNEVRCRVLVKRVLDDMASNAPLPVASREYLRPIPKKPRKPNAVSLLVDAARIPEGASLTFKTGSAVEAATMQDWFAENPSRKQATWVNERSKPILWAADGERYSPSGLVTHMWRLAQWENAPVAVQGTLRWVVPGQGTLVELADAVWREREADDQGELELESEPQ
;
A
#
# COMPACT_ATOMS: atom_id res chain seq x y z
N MET A 1 -18.69 8.08 -30.93
CA MET A 1 -17.50 7.94 -30.09
C MET A 1 -16.88 9.29 -29.74
N ALA A 2 -16.25 10.00 -30.68
CA ALA A 2 -15.57 11.28 -30.38
C ALA A 2 -16.45 12.31 -29.65
N ALA A 3 -17.73 12.43 -30.04
CA ALA A 3 -18.69 13.31 -29.36
C ALA A 3 -18.96 12.90 -27.90
N ALA A 4 -18.99 11.60 -27.59
CA ALA A 4 -19.17 11.10 -26.22
C ALA A 4 -17.93 11.37 -25.36
N ILE A 5 -16.73 11.13 -25.91
CA ILE A 5 -15.47 11.47 -25.23
C ILE A 5 -15.39 12.98 -24.95
N LYS A 6 -15.78 13.83 -25.91
CA LYS A 6 -15.84 15.29 -25.72
C LYS A 6 -16.85 15.67 -24.63
N ARG A 7 -18.05 15.08 -24.65
CA ARG A 7 -19.08 15.30 -23.62
C ARG A 7 -18.55 14.98 -22.22
N ASP A 8 -17.83 13.87 -22.07
CA ASP A 8 -17.47 13.33 -20.75
C ASP A 8 -16.16 13.90 -20.19
N PHE A 9 -15.21 14.25 -21.05
CA PHE A 9 -13.82 14.49 -20.63
C PHE A 9 -13.20 15.82 -21.12
N ALA A 10 -13.91 16.66 -21.89
CA ALA A 10 -13.35 17.88 -22.47
C ALA A 10 -12.68 18.81 -21.44
N ASP A 11 -13.28 18.93 -20.26
CA ASP A 11 -12.80 19.83 -19.19
C ASP A 11 -12.03 19.09 -18.08
N LEU A 12 -11.88 17.77 -18.18
CA LEU A 12 -11.29 16.92 -17.13
C LEU A 12 -9.89 16.40 -17.49
N VAL A 13 -9.66 16.08 -18.77
CA VAL A 13 -8.36 15.58 -19.24
C VAL A 13 -7.41 16.75 -19.52
N SER A 14 -6.26 16.75 -18.83
CA SER A 14 -5.23 17.79 -19.04
C SER A 14 -4.64 17.72 -20.46
N MET A 15 -4.62 18.86 -21.16
CA MET A 15 -3.98 19.05 -22.47
C MET A 15 -2.84 20.09 -22.45
N LYS A 16 -2.31 20.43 -21.26
CA LYS A 16 -1.30 21.49 -21.06
C LYS A 16 0.00 21.29 -21.87
N ASP A 17 0.35 20.04 -22.13
CA ASP A 17 1.55 19.63 -22.87
C ASP A 17 1.41 19.68 -24.40
N PHE A 18 0.19 19.91 -24.91
CA PHE A 18 -0.11 20.02 -26.34
C PHE A 18 -0.48 21.44 -26.79
N LEU A 19 -0.28 22.46 -25.94
CA LEU A 19 -0.64 23.85 -26.23
C LEU A 19 0.09 24.45 -27.46
N LYS A 20 1.26 23.91 -27.83
CA LYS A 20 2.08 24.37 -28.96
C LYS A 20 1.95 23.49 -30.22
N LYS A 21 1.09 22.46 -30.21
CA LYS A 21 0.87 21.55 -31.35
C LYS A 21 -0.27 22.05 -32.23
N ASP A 22 -0.34 21.54 -33.46
CA ASP A 22 -1.45 21.86 -34.36
C ASP A 22 -2.78 21.28 -33.83
N GLU A 23 -3.87 21.83 -34.34
CA GLU A 23 -5.22 21.51 -33.87
C GLU A 23 -5.59 20.04 -34.11
N GLY A 24 -5.09 19.43 -35.20
CA GLY A 24 -5.33 18.02 -35.53
C GLY A 24 -4.57 17.07 -34.60
N GLU A 25 -3.29 17.34 -34.34
CA GLU A 25 -2.51 16.59 -33.34
C GLU A 25 -3.12 16.70 -31.94
N ARG A 26 -3.55 17.91 -31.56
CA ARG A 26 -4.19 18.16 -30.26
C ARG A 26 -5.51 17.40 -30.11
N GLU A 27 -6.34 17.39 -31.15
CA GLU A 27 -7.59 16.64 -31.16
C GLU A 27 -7.33 15.13 -31.09
N SER A 28 -6.39 14.61 -31.86
CA SER A 28 -6.05 13.17 -31.82
C SER A 28 -5.50 12.75 -30.45
N ALA A 29 -4.64 13.56 -29.83
CA ALA A 29 -4.11 13.28 -28.50
C ALA A 29 -5.21 13.35 -27.42
N PHE A 30 -6.10 14.33 -27.50
CA PHE A 30 -7.27 14.40 -26.59
C PHE A 30 -8.15 13.16 -26.73
N LEU A 31 -8.44 12.72 -27.96
CA LEU A 31 -9.27 11.55 -28.19
C LEU A 31 -8.61 10.25 -27.72
N SER A 32 -7.29 10.12 -27.82
CA SER A 32 -6.56 8.98 -27.24
C SER A 32 -6.65 8.99 -25.70
N ARG A 33 -6.34 10.12 -25.06
CA ARG A 33 -6.45 10.25 -23.59
C ARG A 33 -7.86 10.01 -23.07
N GLY A 34 -8.85 10.57 -23.75
CA GLY A 34 -10.25 10.38 -23.41
C GLY A 34 -10.73 8.94 -23.63
N LEU A 35 -10.16 8.23 -24.60
CA LEU A 35 -10.38 6.80 -24.77
C LEU A 35 -9.77 5.99 -23.61
N ALA A 36 -8.55 6.31 -23.18
CA ALA A 36 -7.94 5.69 -22.01
C ALA A 36 -8.78 5.94 -20.73
N ALA A 37 -9.27 7.17 -20.54
CA ALA A 37 -10.15 7.53 -19.43
C ALA A 37 -11.50 6.77 -19.49
N LEU A 38 -12.09 6.63 -20.68
CA LEU A 38 -13.34 5.87 -20.87
C LEU A 38 -13.20 4.42 -20.39
N PHE A 39 -12.11 3.75 -20.75
CA PHE A 39 -11.86 2.37 -20.31
C PHE A 39 -11.43 2.30 -18.84
N ALA A 40 -10.69 3.28 -18.32
CA ALA A 40 -10.43 3.38 -16.89
C ALA A 40 -11.74 3.46 -16.09
N ARG A 41 -12.71 4.25 -16.57
CA ARG A 41 -14.06 4.35 -15.99
C ARG A 41 -14.78 3.01 -16.02
N ASP A 42 -14.82 2.35 -17.18
CA ASP A 42 -15.54 1.07 -17.35
C ASP A 42 -15.00 -0.04 -16.43
N VAL A 43 -13.67 -0.21 -16.37
CA VAL A 43 -13.07 -1.30 -15.57
C VAL A 43 -13.13 -1.04 -14.05
N THR A 44 -13.23 0.21 -13.62
CA THR A 44 -13.27 0.58 -12.19
C THR A 44 -14.65 0.99 -11.68
N GLY A 45 -15.60 1.31 -12.55
CA GLY A 45 -16.90 1.89 -12.18
C GLY A 45 -16.80 3.26 -11.49
N CYS A 46 -15.70 4.00 -11.65
CA CYS A 46 -15.53 5.32 -11.05
C CYS A 46 -16.27 6.42 -11.85
N ASP A 47 -16.28 7.65 -11.33
CA ASP A 47 -16.86 8.79 -12.05
C ASP A 47 -15.91 9.37 -13.11
N ASN A 48 -16.39 10.31 -13.93
CA ASN A 48 -15.60 10.90 -15.02
C ASN A 48 -14.35 11.64 -14.51
N ALA A 49 -14.43 12.28 -13.34
CA ALA A 49 -13.33 13.05 -12.79
C ALA A 49 -12.21 12.13 -12.27
N ALA A 50 -12.58 11.07 -11.56
CA ALA A 50 -11.67 10.03 -11.10
C ALA A 50 -11.02 9.29 -12.28
N ALA A 51 -11.80 8.97 -13.32
CA ALA A 51 -11.30 8.33 -14.53
C ALA A 51 -10.29 9.24 -15.28
N ALA A 52 -10.56 10.54 -15.36
CA ALA A 52 -9.62 11.50 -15.95
C ALA A 52 -8.32 11.63 -15.14
N ALA A 53 -8.39 11.51 -13.80
CA ALA A 53 -7.21 11.53 -12.93
C ALA A 53 -6.31 10.29 -13.08
N CYS A 54 -6.83 9.19 -13.66
CA CYS A 54 -6.03 8.01 -14.00
C CYS A 54 -5.12 8.21 -15.22
N VAL A 55 -5.34 9.26 -16.03
CA VAL A 55 -4.59 9.49 -17.27
C VAL A 55 -3.19 10.05 -16.95
N VAL A 56 -2.15 9.29 -17.32
CA VAL A 56 -0.74 9.63 -17.12
C VAL A 56 0.03 9.86 -18.43
N ASP A 57 -0.63 9.68 -19.59
CA ASP A 57 -0.08 9.94 -20.92
C ASP A 57 0.69 11.27 -20.98
N GLY A 58 1.90 11.24 -21.54
CA GLY A 58 2.77 12.40 -21.59
C GLY A 58 4.24 12.03 -21.78
N ARG A 59 5.14 13.02 -21.68
CA ARG A 59 6.58 12.72 -21.76
C ARG A 59 6.97 11.75 -20.64
N ALA A 60 7.77 10.73 -20.95
CA ALA A 60 8.24 9.72 -19.99
C ALA A 60 7.13 8.87 -19.31
N ASP A 61 6.04 8.60 -20.04
CA ASP A 61 4.99 7.65 -19.64
C ASP A 61 5.35 6.17 -19.89
N TYR A 62 6.40 5.93 -20.70
CA TYR A 62 6.83 4.61 -21.16
C TYR A 62 5.71 3.78 -21.79
N GLY A 63 4.78 4.43 -22.50
CA GLY A 63 3.69 3.75 -23.21
C GLY A 63 2.51 3.32 -22.33
N ILE A 64 2.39 3.88 -21.12
CA ILE A 64 1.22 3.75 -20.26
C ILE A 64 0.42 5.06 -20.36
N ASP A 65 -0.76 5.01 -20.97
CA ASP A 65 -1.58 6.21 -21.16
C ASP A 65 -2.42 6.50 -19.92
N ALA A 66 -2.87 5.46 -19.22
CA ALA A 66 -3.60 5.57 -17.96
C ALA A 66 -3.30 4.42 -16.99
N VAL A 67 -3.43 4.69 -15.70
CA VAL A 67 -3.31 3.72 -14.61
C VAL A 67 -4.61 3.71 -13.83
N ALA A 68 -5.43 2.68 -14.04
CA ALA A 68 -6.68 2.51 -13.34
C ALA A 68 -6.48 1.57 -12.14
N ILE A 69 -6.95 1.97 -10.97
CA ILE A 69 -6.79 1.20 -9.72
C ILE A 69 -8.19 0.87 -9.21
N MET A 70 -8.48 -0.41 -8.99
CA MET A 70 -9.76 -0.83 -8.43
C MET A 70 -9.84 -0.45 -6.95
N ASP A 71 -10.90 0.24 -6.54
CA ASP A 71 -11.12 0.50 -5.13
C ASP A 71 -11.40 -0.82 -4.37
N GLY A 72 -10.63 -1.03 -3.30
CA GLY A 72 -10.69 -2.17 -2.39
C GLY A 72 -10.30 -3.53 -2.97
N ALA A 73 -9.83 -3.61 -4.22
CA ALA A 73 -9.19 -4.82 -4.73
C ALA A 73 -7.73 -4.50 -5.08
N PRO A 74 -6.78 -5.43 -4.86
CA PRO A 74 -5.42 -5.24 -5.32
C PRO A 74 -5.34 -5.50 -6.84
N GLN A 75 -6.10 -4.74 -7.64
CA GLN A 75 -6.20 -4.87 -9.10
C GLN A 75 -5.83 -3.54 -9.76
N ILE A 76 -4.88 -3.57 -10.69
CA ILE A 76 -4.45 -2.42 -11.49
C ILE A 76 -4.60 -2.75 -12.97
N TRP A 77 -5.05 -1.78 -13.76
CA TRP A 77 -4.93 -1.81 -15.21
C TRP A 77 -3.91 -0.77 -15.67
N LEU A 78 -2.93 -1.23 -16.45
CA LEU A 78 -2.04 -0.36 -17.20
C LEU A 78 -2.60 -0.26 -18.62
N ILE A 79 -3.18 0.89 -18.93
CA ILE A 79 -3.96 1.10 -20.14
C ILE A 79 -3.08 1.78 -21.18
N GLN A 80 -3.01 1.20 -22.37
CA GLN A 80 -2.42 1.83 -23.55
C GLN A 80 -3.51 1.95 -24.61
N SER A 81 -3.70 3.16 -25.13
CA SER A 81 -4.83 3.50 -25.99
C SER A 81 -4.36 4.09 -27.31
N LYS A 82 -5.10 3.81 -28.39
CA LYS A 82 -4.77 4.34 -29.70
C LYS A 82 -6.01 4.75 -30.48
N TRP A 83 -6.14 6.06 -30.69
CA TRP A 83 -7.20 6.63 -31.50
C TRP A 83 -6.88 6.57 -33.01
N SER A 84 -7.91 6.28 -33.83
CA SER A 84 -7.86 6.46 -35.29
C SER A 84 -9.21 6.92 -35.80
N ASN A 85 -9.20 8.04 -36.54
CA ASN A 85 -10.41 8.56 -37.21
C ASN A 85 -10.93 7.63 -38.32
N LYS A 86 -10.10 6.71 -38.82
CA LYS A 86 -10.46 5.75 -39.89
C LYS A 86 -10.82 4.37 -39.36
N GLY A 87 -10.72 4.13 -38.06
CA GLY A 87 -10.96 2.80 -37.48
C GLY A 87 -9.90 1.77 -37.84
N THR A 88 -8.67 2.21 -38.12
CA THR A 88 -7.56 1.35 -38.58
C THR A 88 -6.38 1.36 -37.61
N ALA A 89 -6.59 1.72 -36.35
CA ALA A 89 -5.50 1.68 -35.36
C ALA A 89 -5.07 0.23 -35.14
N GLY A 90 -3.81 -0.08 -35.44
CA GLY A 90 -3.18 -1.35 -35.09
C GLY A 90 -2.24 -1.19 -33.90
N PHE A 91 -1.97 -2.31 -33.21
CA PHE A 91 -1.04 -2.38 -32.09
C PHE A 91 0.12 -3.33 -32.41
N GLY A 92 1.35 -2.81 -32.40
CA GLY A 92 2.55 -3.54 -32.83
C GLY A 92 3.57 -3.77 -31.70
N VAL A 93 4.59 -4.58 -31.99
CA VAL A 93 5.65 -4.95 -31.03
C VAL A 93 6.34 -3.75 -30.36
N GLY A 94 6.51 -2.64 -31.08
CA GLY A 94 7.13 -1.44 -30.52
C GLY A 94 6.32 -0.79 -29.39
N GLU A 95 5.00 -0.92 -29.43
CA GLU A 95 4.09 -0.43 -28.39
C GLU A 95 4.03 -1.45 -27.24
N ALA A 96 3.98 -2.75 -27.55
CA ALA A 96 4.07 -3.83 -26.56
C ALA A 96 5.33 -3.72 -25.70
N LEU A 97 6.50 -3.56 -26.33
CA LEU A 97 7.78 -3.42 -25.64
C LEU A 97 7.84 -2.20 -24.74
N LYS A 98 7.23 -1.08 -25.15
CA LYS A 98 7.13 0.12 -24.31
C LYS A 98 6.28 -0.16 -23.08
N LEU A 99 5.05 -0.65 -23.27
CA LEU A 99 4.13 -0.96 -22.18
C LEU A 99 4.73 -1.95 -21.17
N VAL A 100 5.36 -3.03 -21.64
CA VAL A 100 6.07 -3.99 -20.78
C VAL A 100 7.25 -3.34 -20.06
N ASN A 101 8.00 -2.45 -20.71
CA ASN A 101 9.07 -1.70 -20.04
C ASN A 101 8.51 -0.75 -18.96
N GLY A 102 7.38 -0.09 -19.23
CA GLY A 102 6.64 0.70 -18.24
C GLY A 102 6.24 -0.14 -17.01
N LEU A 103 5.64 -1.31 -17.24
CA LEU A 103 5.31 -2.27 -16.19
C LEU A 103 6.54 -2.65 -15.35
N ARG A 104 7.66 -2.98 -15.98
CA ARG A 104 8.91 -3.34 -15.28
C ARG A 104 9.42 -2.21 -14.37
N ARG A 105 9.31 -0.95 -14.80
CA ARG A 105 9.71 0.21 -13.97
C ARG A 105 8.82 0.37 -12.75
N ILE A 106 7.51 0.23 -12.94
CA ILE A 106 6.52 0.32 -11.87
C ILE A 106 6.76 -0.77 -10.82
N ASP A 107 6.98 -2.02 -11.26
CA ASP A 107 7.28 -3.12 -10.35
C ASP A 107 8.58 -2.88 -9.56
N GLN A 108 9.62 -2.37 -10.24
CA GLN A 108 10.92 -2.05 -9.62
C GLN A 108 10.94 -0.75 -8.80
N ARG A 109 9.79 -0.09 -8.59
CA ARG A 109 9.66 1.18 -7.85
C ARG A 109 10.53 2.32 -8.42
N GLN A 110 10.84 2.29 -9.72
CA GLN A 110 11.64 3.30 -10.42
C GLN A 110 10.77 4.50 -10.85
N TYR A 111 10.16 5.17 -9.86
CA TYR A 111 9.26 6.30 -10.11
C TYR A 111 9.99 7.60 -10.43
N ASP A 112 11.27 7.70 -10.11
CA ASP A 112 12.16 8.83 -10.41
C ASP A 112 12.25 9.17 -11.91
N ARG A 113 11.90 8.20 -12.76
CA ARG A 113 11.95 8.33 -14.23
C ARG A 113 10.58 8.51 -14.88
N LEU A 114 9.51 8.32 -14.12
CA LEU A 114 8.13 8.50 -14.58
C LEU A 114 7.71 9.97 -14.40
N ASN A 115 6.71 10.40 -15.15
CA ASN A 115 6.27 11.79 -15.13
C ASN A 115 5.47 12.16 -13.85
N ASP A 116 5.31 13.46 -13.62
CA ASP A 116 4.61 13.99 -12.43
C ASP A 116 3.15 13.49 -12.31
N ARG A 117 2.50 13.15 -13.43
CA ARG A 117 1.12 12.60 -13.41
C ARG A 117 1.10 11.23 -12.77
N PHE A 118 2.12 10.41 -13.03
CA PHE A 118 2.29 9.12 -12.37
C PHE A 118 2.62 9.28 -10.88
N SER A 119 3.44 10.27 -10.50
CA SER A 119 3.83 10.49 -9.10
C SER A 119 2.63 10.66 -8.15
N ALA A 120 1.54 11.26 -8.63
CA ALA A 120 0.30 11.40 -7.86
C ALA A 120 -0.42 10.05 -7.57
N LEU A 121 -0.13 9.01 -8.36
CA LEU A 121 -0.68 7.67 -8.21
C LEU A 121 0.30 6.69 -7.54
N ALA A 122 1.57 7.05 -7.39
CA ALA A 122 2.64 6.15 -6.95
C ALA A 122 2.34 5.47 -5.60
N ASP A 123 1.87 6.22 -4.59
CA ASP A 123 1.56 5.65 -3.28
C ASP A 123 0.40 4.64 -3.34
N ARG A 124 -0.61 4.90 -4.17
CA ARG A 124 -1.74 3.99 -4.39
C ARG A 124 -1.31 2.74 -5.15
N VAL A 125 -0.45 2.91 -6.16
CA VAL A 125 0.12 1.80 -6.93
C VAL A 125 0.98 0.92 -6.03
N ASN A 126 1.82 1.50 -5.18
CA ASN A 126 2.62 0.78 -4.18
C ASN A 126 1.73 -0.07 -3.27
N ALA A 127 0.71 0.55 -2.67
CA ALA A 127 -0.20 -0.13 -1.76
C ALA A 127 -0.83 -1.38 -2.39
N VAL A 128 -1.19 -1.33 -3.68
CA VAL A 128 -1.71 -2.50 -4.40
C VAL A 128 -0.61 -3.50 -4.70
N LEU A 129 0.53 -3.04 -5.21
CA LEU A 129 1.66 -3.91 -5.57
C LEU A 129 2.32 -4.57 -4.36
N ASP A 130 2.09 -4.09 -3.13
CA ASP A 130 2.58 -4.73 -1.92
C ASP A 130 1.67 -5.89 -1.47
N ASP A 131 0.39 -5.90 -1.87
CA ASP A 131 -0.57 -6.99 -1.60
C ASP A 131 -0.21 -8.24 -2.40
N ALA A 132 0.02 -9.37 -1.72
CA ALA A 132 0.42 -10.63 -2.34
C ALA A 132 -0.55 -11.15 -3.41
N ARG A 133 -1.79 -10.65 -3.42
CA ARG A 133 -2.86 -11.00 -4.36
C ARG A 133 -2.96 -10.01 -5.52
N ALA A 134 -2.01 -9.10 -5.65
CA ALA A 134 -1.97 -8.10 -6.70
C ALA A 134 -2.17 -8.72 -8.08
N ARG A 135 -3.13 -8.18 -8.82
CA ARG A 135 -3.36 -8.47 -10.24
C ARG A 135 -3.12 -7.22 -11.06
N ILE A 136 -2.40 -7.40 -12.15
CA ILE A 136 -2.09 -6.38 -13.13
C ILE A 136 -2.63 -6.85 -14.46
N THR A 137 -3.45 -6.02 -15.10
CA THR A 137 -3.90 -6.27 -16.47
C THR A 137 -3.31 -5.22 -17.40
N LEU A 138 -2.58 -5.65 -18.43
CA LEU A 138 -2.19 -4.78 -19.53
C LEU A 138 -3.40 -4.64 -20.46
N LEU A 139 -4.05 -3.49 -20.45
CA LEU A 139 -5.23 -3.24 -21.24
C LEU A 139 -4.86 -2.45 -22.50
N VAL A 140 -4.90 -3.14 -23.64
CA VAL A 140 -4.65 -2.53 -24.95
C VAL A 140 -5.98 -2.12 -25.55
N VAL A 141 -6.13 -0.82 -25.84
CA VAL A 141 -7.35 -0.25 -26.40
C VAL A 141 -7.05 0.32 -27.78
N THR A 142 -7.68 -0.23 -28.82
CA THR A 142 -7.49 0.25 -30.20
C THR A 142 -8.81 0.67 -30.82
N MET A 143 -8.85 1.86 -31.42
CA MET A 143 -9.91 2.23 -32.37
C MET A 143 -9.64 1.59 -33.74
N GLY A 144 -9.69 0.26 -33.75
CA GLY A 144 -9.39 -0.60 -34.88
C GLY A 144 -9.97 -2.01 -34.68
N PRO A 145 -9.53 -3.01 -35.46
CA PRO A 145 -10.05 -4.38 -35.36
C PRO A 145 -9.73 -5.08 -34.03
N GLY A 146 -8.80 -4.56 -33.22
CA GLY A 146 -8.42 -5.17 -31.94
C GLY A 146 -7.49 -6.37 -32.08
N GLU A 147 -6.77 -6.48 -33.19
CA GLU A 147 -5.78 -7.55 -33.39
C GLU A 147 -4.38 -7.07 -33.02
N LEU A 148 -3.68 -7.87 -32.22
CA LEU A 148 -2.26 -7.69 -31.92
C LEU A 148 -1.42 -8.36 -33.02
N SER A 149 -0.26 -7.80 -33.36
CA SER A 149 0.71 -8.52 -34.18
C SER A 149 1.23 -9.77 -33.44
N ALA A 150 1.67 -10.80 -34.19
CA ALA A 150 2.16 -12.03 -33.58
C ALA A 150 3.34 -11.77 -32.61
N GLU A 151 4.21 -10.82 -32.96
CA GLU A 151 5.35 -10.40 -32.15
C GLU A 151 4.91 -9.60 -30.90
N ALA A 152 3.79 -8.89 -30.96
CA ALA A 152 3.22 -8.22 -29.78
C ALA A 152 2.61 -9.23 -28.81
N VAL A 153 1.93 -10.27 -29.32
CA VAL A 153 1.44 -11.38 -28.50
C VAL A 153 2.60 -12.10 -27.83
N GLU A 154 3.65 -12.45 -28.58
CA GLU A 154 4.86 -13.08 -28.04
C GLU A 154 5.49 -12.22 -26.93
N CYS A 155 5.61 -10.90 -27.14
CA CYS A 155 6.10 -9.97 -26.13
C CYS A 155 5.26 -9.98 -24.84
N PHE A 156 3.93 -10.09 -24.92
CA PHE A 156 3.07 -10.15 -23.75
C PHE A 156 3.06 -11.52 -23.09
N GLU A 157 3.14 -12.61 -23.85
CA GLU A 157 3.28 -13.96 -23.29
C GLU A 157 4.63 -14.13 -22.57
N ASP A 158 5.72 -13.57 -23.12
CA ASP A 158 7.01 -13.53 -22.44
C ASP A 158 6.93 -12.77 -21.11
N ALA A 159 6.30 -11.60 -21.11
CA ALA A 159 6.06 -10.84 -19.88
C ALA A 159 5.15 -11.61 -18.92
N LYS A 160 4.10 -12.26 -19.41
CA LYS A 160 3.19 -13.06 -18.59
C LYS A 160 3.90 -14.25 -17.95
N SER A 161 4.75 -14.95 -18.70
CA SER A 161 5.60 -16.03 -18.21
C SER A 161 6.57 -15.54 -17.12
N GLU A 162 7.17 -14.36 -17.34
CA GLU A 162 8.09 -13.71 -16.40
C GLU A 162 7.38 -13.35 -15.07
N PHE A 163 6.26 -12.62 -15.15
CA PHE A 163 5.53 -12.09 -14.01
C PHE A 163 4.66 -13.14 -13.29
N ASN A 164 4.24 -14.21 -13.98
CA ASN A 164 3.37 -15.25 -13.39
C ASN A 164 4.11 -16.46 -12.82
N SER A 165 5.44 -16.41 -12.76
CA SER A 165 6.27 -17.51 -12.29
C SER A 165 5.97 -18.00 -10.85
N LEU A 166 5.29 -17.19 -10.03
CA LEU A 166 4.98 -17.47 -8.62
C LEU A 166 3.50 -17.34 -8.26
N GLY A 167 2.64 -17.17 -9.27
CA GLY A 167 1.21 -16.90 -9.10
C GLY A 167 0.71 -16.07 -10.28
N ALA A 168 -0.56 -16.19 -10.63
CA ALA A 168 -1.12 -15.39 -11.71
C ALA A 168 -1.19 -13.92 -11.26
N MET A 169 -0.25 -13.09 -11.69
CA MET A 169 -0.14 -11.67 -11.34
C MET A 169 -0.47 -10.80 -12.54
N LEU A 170 0.09 -11.10 -13.70
CA LEU A 170 -0.08 -10.38 -14.95
C LEU A 170 -1.05 -11.12 -15.90
N ASP A 171 -1.99 -10.38 -16.47
CA ASP A 171 -2.71 -10.78 -17.68
C ASP A 171 -2.70 -9.62 -18.68
N TYR A 172 -3.15 -9.87 -19.91
CA TYR A 172 -3.36 -8.81 -20.88
C TYR A 172 -4.70 -9.00 -21.58
N GLU A 173 -5.31 -7.87 -21.94
CA GLU A 173 -6.60 -7.83 -22.61
C GLU A 173 -6.57 -6.83 -23.74
N VAL A 174 -7.31 -7.12 -24.80
CA VAL A 174 -7.46 -6.22 -25.94
C VAL A 174 -8.91 -5.81 -26.04
N ARG A 175 -9.14 -4.51 -26.22
CA ARG A 175 -10.44 -3.91 -26.47
C ARG A 175 -10.41 -3.11 -27.75
N ASN A 176 -11.49 -3.22 -28.51
CA ASN A 176 -11.61 -2.65 -29.85
C ASN A 176 -12.67 -1.54 -29.90
N ALA A 177 -12.94 -1.04 -31.11
CA ALA A 177 -13.93 0.01 -31.30
C ALA A 177 -15.37 -0.41 -30.91
N ALA A 178 -15.74 -1.69 -31.06
CA ALA A 178 -17.07 -2.18 -30.69
C ALA A 178 -17.27 -2.14 -29.17
N ASP A 179 -16.26 -2.54 -28.40
CA ASP A 179 -16.28 -2.47 -26.94
C ASP A 179 -16.49 -1.03 -26.45
N ALA A 180 -15.74 -0.09 -27.04
CA ALA A 180 -15.91 1.33 -26.73
C ALA A 180 -17.35 1.81 -26.99
N TRP A 181 -17.96 1.40 -28.11
CA TRP A 181 -19.35 1.74 -28.43
C TRP A 181 -20.35 1.12 -27.46
N GLN A 182 -20.07 -0.09 -26.97
CA GLN A 182 -20.90 -0.76 -25.98
C GLN A 182 -20.90 0.01 -24.65
N ILE A 183 -19.75 0.50 -24.19
CA ILE A 183 -19.64 1.33 -22.97
C ILE A 183 -20.55 2.56 -23.10
N VAL A 184 -20.40 3.34 -24.17
CA VAL A 184 -21.20 4.55 -24.41
C VAL A 184 -22.69 4.25 -24.56
N ARG A 185 -23.05 3.11 -25.17
CA ARG A 185 -24.45 2.71 -25.33
C ARG A 185 -25.07 2.32 -24.00
N ASN A 186 -24.31 1.59 -23.18
CA ASN A 186 -24.73 1.16 -21.87
C ASN A 186 -25.00 2.33 -20.91
N GLU A 187 -24.29 3.46 -21.07
CA GLU A 187 -24.56 4.71 -20.32
C GLU A 187 -25.84 5.45 -20.76
N LEU A 188 -26.35 5.17 -21.96
CA LEU A 188 -27.62 5.74 -22.40
C LEU A 188 -28.82 4.92 -21.87
N THR A 189 -28.54 3.76 -21.26
CA THR A 189 -29.51 2.86 -20.65
C THR A 189 -29.00 2.46 -19.27
N ASP A 190 -29.19 3.33 -18.28
CA ASP A 190 -28.71 3.24 -16.88
C ASP A 190 -29.18 2.00 -16.07
N GLN A 191 -29.58 0.89 -16.71
CA GLN A 191 -30.14 -0.26 -16.02
C GLN A 191 -29.44 -1.55 -16.43
N VAL A 192 -28.67 -2.13 -15.50
CA VAL A 192 -28.19 -3.51 -15.60
C VAL A 192 -29.41 -4.42 -15.64
N THR A 193 -29.64 -5.10 -16.76
CA THR A 193 -30.75 -6.06 -16.90
C THR A 193 -30.17 -7.46 -16.87
N LEU A 194 -30.54 -8.23 -15.85
CA LEU A 194 -30.10 -9.63 -15.73
C LEU A 194 -31.23 -10.59 -16.09
N GLN A 195 -30.84 -11.75 -16.61
CA GLN A 195 -31.70 -12.90 -16.75
C GLN A 195 -31.16 -14.02 -15.86
N ALA A 196 -32.05 -14.67 -15.11
CA ALA A 196 -31.69 -15.77 -14.21
C ALA A 196 -32.66 -16.95 -14.40
N LYS A 197 -32.18 -18.09 -14.92
CA LYS A 197 -32.94 -19.34 -14.96
C LYS A 197 -32.78 -20.05 -13.62
N MET A 198 -33.85 -20.01 -12.82
CA MET A 198 -33.85 -20.50 -11.46
C MET A 198 -34.62 -21.82 -11.33
N ALA A 199 -33.97 -22.84 -10.81
CA ALA A 199 -34.56 -24.12 -10.43
C ALA A 199 -34.74 -24.21 -8.90
N ASN A 200 -35.56 -25.16 -8.43
CA ASN A 200 -35.78 -25.42 -7.00
C ASN A 200 -36.06 -24.16 -6.17
N TRP A 201 -36.95 -23.31 -6.67
CA TRP A 201 -37.14 -21.96 -6.15
C TRP A 201 -38.32 -21.86 -5.17
N LEU A 202 -38.24 -20.85 -4.31
CA LEU A 202 -39.30 -20.36 -3.46
C LEU A 202 -39.56 -18.88 -3.77
N ARG A 203 -40.83 -18.46 -3.69
CA ARG A 203 -41.24 -17.07 -3.84
C ARG A 203 -41.82 -16.54 -2.54
N VAL A 204 -41.36 -15.38 -2.14
CA VAL A 204 -41.93 -14.56 -1.07
C VAL A 204 -42.67 -13.41 -1.72
N GLN A 205 -43.96 -13.25 -1.40
CA GLN A 205 -44.79 -12.16 -1.93
C GLN A 205 -44.91 -10.97 -0.99
N ALA A 206 -44.73 -11.18 0.33
CA ALA A 206 -44.90 -10.16 1.36
C ALA A 206 -43.82 -10.31 2.45
N PRO A 207 -43.32 -9.19 3.03
CA PRO A 207 -43.71 -7.81 2.77
C PRO A 207 -43.24 -7.24 1.42
N PHE A 208 -42.19 -7.83 0.82
CA PHE A 208 -41.66 -7.43 -0.49
C PHE A 208 -41.41 -8.66 -1.36
N GLU A 209 -41.49 -8.49 -2.67
CA GLU A 209 -41.32 -9.61 -3.60
C GLU A 209 -39.87 -10.10 -3.62
N ALA A 210 -39.67 -11.39 -3.39
CA ALA A 210 -38.35 -12.02 -3.47
C ALA A 210 -38.43 -13.47 -3.98
N TYR A 211 -37.35 -13.91 -4.61
CA TYR A 211 -37.16 -15.28 -5.08
C TYR A 211 -35.88 -15.84 -4.50
N GLN A 212 -35.88 -17.12 -4.14
CA GLN A 212 -34.64 -17.83 -3.79
C GLN A 212 -34.64 -19.22 -4.41
N GLY A 213 -33.55 -19.59 -5.08
CA GLY A 213 -33.43 -20.89 -5.74
C GLY A 213 -32.03 -21.11 -6.28
N ASN A 214 -31.88 -22.09 -7.18
CA ASN A 214 -30.59 -22.49 -7.75
C ASN A 214 -30.44 -21.95 -9.17
N VAL A 215 -29.27 -21.38 -9.47
CA VAL A 215 -28.86 -20.92 -10.81
C VAL A 215 -27.53 -21.59 -11.15
N SER A 216 -27.30 -21.92 -12.43
CA SER A 216 -26.03 -22.50 -12.87
C SER A 216 -24.88 -21.51 -12.68
N ALA A 217 -23.70 -22.01 -12.30
CA ALA A 217 -22.50 -21.19 -12.18
C ALA A 217 -22.08 -20.54 -13.52
N ASP A 218 -22.41 -21.17 -14.65
CA ASP A 218 -22.16 -20.61 -15.99
C ASP A 218 -22.95 -19.31 -16.22
N GLU A 219 -24.24 -19.30 -15.89
CA GLU A 219 -25.09 -18.10 -16.03
C GLU A 219 -24.62 -16.97 -15.09
N VAL A 220 -24.19 -17.34 -13.87
CA VAL A 220 -23.57 -16.40 -12.93
C VAL A 220 -22.26 -15.80 -13.48
N ALA A 221 -21.44 -16.62 -14.15
CA ALA A 221 -20.22 -16.16 -14.80
C ALA A 221 -20.53 -15.18 -15.95
N GLN A 222 -21.58 -15.44 -16.74
CA GLN A 222 -22.04 -14.56 -17.81
C GLN A 222 -22.47 -13.18 -17.29
N TRP A 223 -23.16 -13.11 -16.13
CA TRP A 223 -23.52 -11.82 -15.52
C TRP A 223 -22.30 -10.92 -15.31
N PHE A 224 -21.17 -11.49 -14.86
CA PHE A 224 -19.94 -10.73 -14.68
C PHE A 224 -19.28 -10.37 -16.01
N GLY A 225 -19.29 -11.29 -16.98
CA GLY A 225 -18.73 -11.06 -18.32
C GLY A 225 -19.42 -9.91 -19.06
N ASP A 226 -20.73 -9.78 -18.90
CA ASP A 226 -21.53 -8.76 -19.60
C ASP A 226 -21.53 -7.39 -18.91
N HIS A 227 -21.39 -7.36 -17.58
CA HIS A 227 -21.61 -6.14 -16.78
C HIS A 227 -20.43 -5.69 -15.92
N HIS A 228 -19.43 -6.55 -15.67
CA HIS A 228 -18.23 -6.26 -14.88
C HIS A 228 -18.52 -5.46 -13.58
N GLY A 229 -17.77 -4.38 -13.31
CA GLY A 229 -17.86 -3.58 -12.09
C GLY A 229 -19.25 -2.98 -11.85
N ARG A 230 -20.03 -2.73 -12.92
CA ARG A 230 -21.38 -2.14 -12.84
C ARG A 230 -22.38 -3.06 -12.14
N LEU A 231 -22.14 -4.36 -12.17
CA LEU A 231 -22.95 -5.36 -11.46
C LEU A 231 -22.96 -5.11 -9.93
N PHE A 232 -22.01 -4.34 -9.41
CA PHE A 232 -21.79 -4.17 -7.97
C PHE A 232 -21.96 -2.72 -7.49
N GLU A 233 -22.56 -1.83 -8.28
CA GLU A 233 -22.69 -0.40 -7.94
C GLU A 233 -23.37 -0.14 -6.58
N GLN A 234 -24.36 -0.95 -6.19
CA GLN A 234 -25.05 -0.83 -4.89
C GLN A 234 -24.36 -1.60 -3.75
N ASN A 235 -23.23 -2.25 -4.02
CA ASN A 235 -22.48 -2.99 -3.01
C ASN A 235 -21.57 -2.05 -2.22
N ILE A 236 -21.87 -1.86 -0.93
CA ILE A 236 -21.06 -1.02 -0.03
C ILE A 236 -19.67 -1.61 0.25
N ARG A 237 -19.49 -2.92 0.03
CA ARG A 237 -18.19 -3.57 0.06
C ARG A 237 -17.54 -3.34 -1.31
N LYS A 238 -17.10 -2.09 -1.56
CA LYS A 238 -16.27 -1.71 -2.71
C LYS A 238 -14.88 -2.37 -2.58
N SER A 239 -14.84 -3.69 -2.64
CA SER A 239 -13.68 -4.55 -2.50
C SER A 239 -13.99 -5.88 -3.18
N LEU A 240 -14.03 -5.86 -4.50
CA LEU A 240 -14.01 -7.05 -5.34
C LEU A 240 -12.57 -7.57 -5.42
N GLY A 241 -11.97 -7.85 -4.27
CA GLY A 241 -10.65 -8.47 -4.20
C GLY A 241 -10.72 -9.94 -4.59
N LEU A 242 -9.75 -10.38 -5.38
CA LEU A 242 -9.31 -11.78 -5.40
C LEU A 242 -8.74 -12.11 -4.02
N THR A 243 -9.56 -12.68 -3.15
CA THR A 243 -9.14 -13.21 -1.85
C THR A 243 -8.87 -14.72 -1.96
N LYS A 244 -8.23 -15.34 -0.96
CA LYS A 244 -8.02 -16.79 -0.89
C LYS A 244 -9.33 -17.59 -1.06
N VAL A 245 -10.44 -17.01 -0.61
CA VAL A 245 -11.80 -17.53 -0.81
C VAL A 245 -12.10 -17.71 -2.30
N ASN A 246 -11.68 -16.79 -3.18
CA ASN A 246 -11.89 -16.93 -4.63
C ASN A 246 -11.12 -18.12 -5.20
N ASN A 247 -9.87 -18.38 -4.79
CA ASN A 247 -9.10 -19.51 -5.29
C ASN A 247 -9.69 -20.86 -4.85
N GLU A 248 -10.19 -20.96 -3.61
CA GLU A 248 -10.89 -22.16 -3.16
C GLU A 248 -12.23 -22.33 -3.87
N ILE A 249 -12.97 -21.23 -4.12
CA ILE A 249 -14.20 -21.25 -4.91
C ILE A 249 -13.91 -21.70 -6.35
N VAL A 250 -12.89 -21.12 -7.02
CA VAL A 250 -12.44 -21.54 -8.35
C VAL A 250 -12.04 -23.02 -8.34
N ARG A 251 -11.24 -23.45 -7.35
CA ARG A 251 -10.83 -24.86 -7.24
C ARG A 251 -12.03 -25.78 -7.08
N THR A 252 -13.00 -25.43 -6.24
CA THR A 252 -14.23 -26.22 -6.10
C THR A 252 -15.02 -26.25 -7.41
N LEU A 253 -15.17 -25.12 -8.09
CA LEU A 253 -15.83 -25.05 -9.40
C LEU A 253 -15.13 -25.93 -10.46
N THR A 254 -13.81 -26.03 -10.43
CA THR A 254 -13.05 -26.79 -11.44
C THR A 254 -12.82 -28.26 -11.07
N GLU A 255 -12.66 -28.58 -9.79
CA GLU A 255 -12.31 -29.93 -9.32
C GLU A 255 -13.51 -30.71 -8.77
N ASN A 256 -14.49 -30.02 -8.14
CA ASN A 256 -15.64 -30.65 -7.48
C ASN A 256 -16.94 -29.85 -7.73
N PRO A 257 -17.37 -29.64 -8.99
CA PRO A 257 -18.50 -28.76 -9.33
C PRO A 257 -19.83 -29.20 -8.70
N ASP A 258 -20.09 -30.51 -8.61
CA ASP A 258 -21.31 -31.06 -7.98
C ASP A 258 -21.45 -30.68 -6.49
N ALA A 259 -20.31 -30.48 -5.82
CA ALA A 259 -20.26 -30.12 -4.40
C ALA A 259 -20.37 -28.60 -4.17
N PHE A 260 -20.31 -27.80 -5.24
CA PHE A 260 -20.20 -26.35 -5.16
C PHE A 260 -21.34 -25.71 -4.36
N TRP A 261 -22.56 -26.18 -4.59
CA TRP A 261 -23.76 -25.70 -3.89
C TRP A 261 -23.66 -25.84 -2.36
N TYR A 262 -22.98 -26.87 -1.87
CA TYR A 262 -22.84 -27.12 -0.42
C TYR A 262 -21.76 -26.26 0.24
N PHE A 263 -20.75 -25.84 -0.52
CA PHE A 263 -19.61 -25.08 0.00
C PHE A 263 -19.75 -23.57 -0.22
N ASN A 264 -20.69 -23.15 -1.07
CA ASN A 264 -20.93 -21.75 -1.37
C ASN A 264 -22.09 -21.17 -0.53
N ASN A 265 -21.93 -19.94 -0.03
CA ASN A 265 -22.95 -19.26 0.78
C ASN A 265 -24.12 -18.68 -0.06
N GLY A 266 -23.97 -18.62 -1.38
CA GLY A 266 -24.93 -18.06 -2.32
C GLY A 266 -24.68 -16.60 -2.71
N ILE A 267 -25.59 -16.07 -3.52
CA ILE A 267 -25.56 -14.72 -4.10
C ILE A 267 -26.85 -14.00 -3.72
N THR A 268 -26.77 -12.72 -3.34
CA THR A 268 -27.95 -11.86 -3.17
C THR A 268 -27.93 -10.74 -4.20
N VAL A 269 -29.02 -10.64 -4.96
CA VAL A 269 -29.26 -9.64 -6.00
C VAL A 269 -30.42 -8.74 -5.57
N LEU A 270 -30.21 -7.43 -5.60
CA LEU A 270 -31.28 -6.44 -5.53
C LEU A 270 -31.65 -6.01 -6.94
N CYS A 271 -32.92 -5.74 -7.21
CA CYS A 271 -33.38 -5.22 -8.49
C CYS A 271 -34.62 -4.36 -8.30
N ASP A 272 -34.87 -3.43 -9.21
CA ASP A 272 -36.07 -2.59 -9.17
C ASP A 272 -37.32 -3.42 -9.39
N THR A 273 -37.33 -4.32 -10.39
CA THR A 273 -38.50 -5.15 -10.70
C THR A 273 -38.10 -6.58 -11.09
N ILE A 274 -39.02 -7.53 -10.85
CA ILE A 274 -38.86 -8.95 -11.21
C ILE A 274 -39.99 -9.36 -12.16
N GLU A 275 -39.64 -9.71 -13.40
CA GLU A 275 -40.56 -10.34 -14.34
C GLU A 275 -40.30 -11.85 -14.39
N ALA A 276 -41.19 -12.65 -13.80
CA ALA A 276 -41.05 -14.10 -13.73
C ALA A 276 -41.81 -14.82 -14.87
N THR A 277 -41.09 -15.60 -15.68
CA THR A 277 -41.64 -16.42 -16.77
C THR A 277 -41.42 -17.91 -16.48
N PRO A 278 -42.46 -18.71 -16.17
CA PRO A 278 -42.33 -20.15 -15.97
C PRO A 278 -41.92 -20.86 -17.25
N PHE A 279 -41.08 -21.90 -17.16
CA PHE A 279 -40.69 -22.72 -18.32
C PHE A 279 -41.88 -23.43 -18.98
N SER A 280 -42.83 -23.92 -18.17
CA SER A 280 -44.09 -24.49 -18.65
C SER A 280 -45.26 -24.05 -17.78
N ARG A 281 -46.39 -23.74 -18.42
CA ARG A 281 -47.66 -23.49 -17.72
C ARG A 281 -48.24 -24.76 -17.08
N SER A 282 -47.84 -25.94 -17.56
CA SER A 282 -48.30 -27.23 -17.04
C SER A 282 -47.48 -27.76 -15.87
N ASP A 283 -46.31 -27.17 -15.61
CA ASP A 283 -45.47 -27.50 -14.45
C ASP A 283 -45.16 -26.22 -13.64
N PRO A 284 -46.04 -25.84 -12.71
CA PRO A 284 -45.87 -24.64 -11.89
C PRO A 284 -44.65 -24.68 -10.96
N ARG A 285 -44.01 -25.85 -10.77
CA ARG A 285 -42.82 -26.02 -9.93
C ARG A 285 -41.54 -26.22 -10.75
N GLY A 286 -41.64 -26.21 -12.07
CA GLY A 286 -40.49 -26.26 -12.96
C GLY A 286 -39.62 -25.01 -12.87
N PRO A 287 -38.52 -24.96 -13.63
CA PRO A 287 -37.64 -23.80 -13.67
C PRO A 287 -38.39 -22.52 -14.05
N VAL A 288 -38.04 -21.41 -13.43
CA VAL A 288 -38.55 -20.07 -13.73
C VAL A 288 -37.43 -19.21 -14.29
N THR A 289 -37.71 -18.47 -15.34
CA THR A 289 -36.79 -17.45 -15.86
C THR A 289 -37.19 -16.11 -15.27
N LEU A 290 -36.30 -15.51 -14.47
CA LEU A 290 -36.49 -14.18 -13.91
C LEU A 290 -35.76 -13.17 -14.79
N LYS A 291 -36.44 -12.10 -15.18
CA LYS A 291 -35.83 -10.93 -15.79
C LYS A 291 -35.83 -9.80 -14.76
N LEU A 292 -34.64 -9.30 -14.46
CA LEU A 292 -34.37 -8.38 -13.35
C LEU A 292 -34.00 -7.01 -13.93
N ALA A 293 -34.78 -5.98 -13.64
CA ALA A 293 -34.45 -4.62 -14.08
C ALA A 293 -33.58 -3.92 -13.03
N ASN A 294 -32.55 -3.21 -13.48
CA ASN A 294 -31.62 -2.46 -12.63
C ASN A 294 -31.02 -3.31 -11.49
N ALA A 295 -30.48 -4.47 -11.85
CA ALA A 295 -30.01 -5.46 -10.90
C ALA A 295 -28.59 -5.17 -10.39
N SER A 296 -28.37 -5.35 -9.09
CA SER A 296 -27.06 -5.22 -8.45
C SER A 296 -26.81 -6.35 -7.44
N VAL A 297 -25.62 -6.94 -7.48
CA VAL A 297 -25.17 -8.00 -6.58
C VAL A 297 -24.63 -7.37 -5.29
N VAL A 298 -25.37 -7.53 -4.19
CA VAL A 298 -25.03 -6.96 -2.87
C VAL A 298 -24.33 -7.95 -1.93
N ASN A 299 -24.38 -9.25 -2.24
CA ASN A 299 -23.63 -10.32 -1.56
C ASN A 299 -23.27 -11.43 -2.57
N GLY A 300 -22.12 -12.08 -2.38
CA GLY A 300 -21.64 -13.14 -3.30
C GLY A 300 -20.78 -12.62 -4.46
N ALA A 301 -20.31 -11.38 -4.39
CA ALA A 301 -19.50 -10.74 -5.44
C ALA A 301 -18.22 -11.53 -5.79
N GLN A 302 -17.60 -12.14 -4.78
CA GLN A 302 -16.47 -13.06 -4.93
C GLN A 302 -16.83 -14.36 -5.67
N THR A 303 -18.04 -14.89 -5.43
CA THR A 303 -18.55 -16.09 -6.10
C THR A 303 -18.78 -15.81 -7.58
N VAL A 304 -19.36 -14.66 -7.89
CA VAL A 304 -19.59 -14.19 -9.26
C VAL A 304 -18.25 -14.04 -10.02
N ALA A 305 -17.27 -13.35 -9.43
CA ALA A 305 -15.96 -13.17 -10.04
C ALA A 305 -15.18 -14.49 -10.20
N ALA A 306 -15.23 -15.37 -9.20
CA ALA A 306 -14.59 -16.68 -9.24
C ALA A 306 -15.24 -17.62 -10.27
N ALA A 307 -16.56 -17.56 -10.46
CA ALA A 307 -17.24 -18.27 -11.54
C ALA A 307 -16.73 -17.82 -12.91
N TYR A 308 -16.60 -16.51 -13.12
CA TYR A 308 -16.02 -15.98 -14.36
C TYR A 308 -14.56 -16.39 -14.59
N GLU A 309 -13.73 -16.44 -13.54
CA GLU A 309 -12.36 -16.95 -13.67
C GLU A 309 -12.34 -18.47 -13.99
N ALA A 310 -13.19 -19.25 -13.34
CA ALA A 310 -13.32 -20.68 -13.58
C ALA A 310 -13.79 -20.98 -15.01
N SER A 311 -14.73 -20.18 -15.54
CA SER A 311 -15.23 -20.37 -16.91
C SER A 311 -14.15 -20.17 -17.96
N ARG A 312 -13.20 -19.25 -17.74
CA ARG A 312 -12.02 -19.07 -18.62
C ARG A 312 -11.05 -20.26 -18.58
N LYS A 313 -11.03 -21.04 -17.49
CA LYS A 313 -10.14 -22.20 -17.32
C LYS A 313 -10.76 -23.50 -17.81
N ASN A 314 -12.02 -23.75 -17.43
CA ASN A 314 -12.76 -24.95 -17.78
C ASN A 314 -14.27 -24.64 -17.88
N PRO A 315 -14.77 -24.23 -19.07
CA PRO A 315 -16.16 -23.85 -19.26
C PRO A 315 -17.14 -24.98 -18.93
N ASP A 316 -16.79 -26.22 -19.28
CA ASP A 316 -17.68 -27.38 -19.15
C ASP A 316 -17.97 -27.73 -17.69
N ALA A 317 -17.01 -27.49 -16.78
CA ALA A 317 -17.18 -27.78 -15.36
C ALA A 317 -18.25 -26.92 -14.67
N LEU A 318 -18.57 -25.75 -15.22
CA LEU A 318 -19.56 -24.84 -14.61
C LEU A 318 -21.01 -25.24 -14.90
N LEU A 319 -21.24 -26.06 -15.93
CA LEU A 319 -22.57 -26.53 -16.29
C LEU A 319 -23.17 -27.40 -15.17
N ASP A 320 -22.32 -28.18 -14.51
CA ASP A 320 -22.71 -29.08 -13.41
C ASP A 320 -22.75 -28.36 -12.04
N ALA A 321 -22.13 -27.19 -11.92
CA ALA A 321 -22.12 -26.40 -10.69
C ALA A 321 -23.38 -25.54 -10.53
N GLN A 322 -23.96 -25.56 -9.32
CA GLN A 322 -25.18 -24.81 -8.96
C GLN A 322 -24.90 -23.84 -7.82
N VAL A 323 -25.50 -22.65 -7.88
CA VAL A 323 -25.35 -21.58 -6.89
C VAL A 323 -26.71 -21.19 -6.32
N SER A 324 -26.82 -21.06 -4.99
CA SER A 324 -28.04 -20.51 -4.40
C SER A 324 -28.10 -19.00 -4.63
N VAL A 325 -29.14 -18.53 -5.31
CA VAL A 325 -29.34 -17.11 -5.61
C VAL A 325 -30.63 -16.63 -4.95
N LYS A 326 -30.52 -15.52 -4.20
CA LYS A 326 -31.64 -14.78 -3.63
C LYS A 326 -31.79 -13.46 -4.39
N VAL A 327 -32.96 -13.22 -4.94
CA VAL A 327 -33.32 -12.00 -5.65
C VAL A 327 -34.39 -11.27 -4.85
N ILE A 328 -34.20 -9.98 -4.60
CA ILE A 328 -35.14 -9.15 -3.82
C ILE A 328 -35.52 -7.94 -4.66
N SER A 329 -36.82 -7.76 -4.88
CA SER A 329 -37.37 -6.56 -5.49
C SER A 329 -37.34 -5.43 -4.46
N ILE A 330 -36.78 -4.29 -4.84
CA ILE A 330 -36.83 -3.07 -4.03
C ILE A 330 -38.00 -2.16 -4.41
N GLN A 331 -38.86 -2.60 -5.34
CA GLN A 331 -40.11 -1.92 -5.63
C GLN A 331 -40.95 -1.79 -4.36
N ASP A 332 -41.54 -0.60 -4.16
CA ASP A 332 -42.43 -0.30 -3.04
C ASP A 332 -41.80 -0.49 -1.63
N CYS A 333 -40.46 -0.53 -1.54
CA CYS A 333 -39.75 -0.60 -0.28
C CYS A 333 -39.57 0.79 0.36
N PRO A 334 -39.48 0.89 1.70
CA PRO A 334 -39.12 2.13 2.39
C PRO A 334 -37.71 2.62 2.02
N ASP A 335 -37.52 3.94 2.07
CA ASP A 335 -36.20 4.56 1.89
C ASP A 335 -35.15 3.93 2.82
N GLY A 336 -33.98 3.61 2.27
CA GLY A 336 -32.86 3.00 3.01
C GLY A 336 -32.97 1.48 3.22
N PHE A 337 -34.05 0.82 2.78
CA PHE A 337 -34.19 -0.64 2.90
C PHE A 337 -33.10 -1.40 2.13
N ALA A 338 -32.80 -0.98 0.89
CA ALA A 338 -31.71 -1.54 0.10
C ALA A 338 -30.36 -1.43 0.83
N THR A 339 -30.04 -0.25 1.39
CA THR A 339 -28.83 -0.01 2.17
C THR A 339 -28.75 -0.91 3.42
N ASN A 340 -29.87 -1.13 4.10
CA ASN A 340 -29.94 -2.01 5.26
C ASN A 340 -29.70 -3.47 4.89
N ILE A 341 -30.28 -3.96 3.79
CA ILE A 341 -30.01 -5.32 3.28
C ILE A 341 -28.52 -5.45 2.98
N THR A 342 -27.98 -4.53 2.18
CA THR A 342 -26.57 -4.54 1.79
C THR A 342 -25.66 -4.52 3.03
N THR A 343 -25.98 -3.73 4.06
CA THR A 343 -25.21 -3.67 5.30
C THR A 343 -25.28 -4.99 6.08
N ALA A 344 -26.49 -5.52 6.28
CA ALA A 344 -26.70 -6.76 7.02
C ALA A 344 -25.98 -7.94 6.36
N THR A 345 -26.12 -8.11 5.03
CA THR A 345 -25.46 -9.20 4.28
C THR A 345 -23.95 -9.05 4.23
N ASN A 346 -23.41 -7.85 4.40
CA ASN A 346 -21.95 -7.60 4.42
C ASN A 346 -21.34 -7.70 5.82
N THR A 347 -22.10 -7.47 6.89
CA THR A 347 -21.62 -7.68 8.27
C THR A 347 -21.58 -9.15 8.69
N GLN A 348 -22.26 -10.02 7.93
CA GLN A 348 -22.16 -11.48 8.08
C GLN A 348 -20.90 -12.02 7.35
N ASN A 349 -19.72 -11.93 7.97
CA ASN A 349 -18.47 -12.59 7.53
C ASN A 349 -17.66 -12.98 8.76
N SER A 350 -16.75 -13.96 8.80
CA SER A 350 -16.34 -15.11 7.97
C SER A 350 -15.47 -15.94 8.92
N VAL A 351 -15.65 -17.25 9.02
CA VAL A 351 -14.78 -18.08 9.88
C VAL A 351 -13.42 -18.23 9.18
N GLU A 352 -12.36 -17.71 9.79
CA GLU A 352 -10.99 -17.79 9.27
C GLU A 352 -10.35 -19.13 9.66
N ARG A 353 -9.37 -19.63 8.89
CA ARG A 353 -8.61 -20.84 9.29
C ARG A 353 -8.00 -20.71 10.68
N ARG A 354 -7.61 -19.50 11.07
CA ARG A 354 -7.16 -19.16 12.41
C ARG A 354 -8.18 -19.57 13.48
N ASP A 355 -9.47 -19.34 13.25
CA ASP A 355 -10.53 -19.58 14.23
C ASP A 355 -10.62 -21.07 14.59
N PHE A 356 -10.34 -21.97 13.64
CA PHE A 356 -10.27 -23.41 13.89
C PHE A 356 -9.06 -23.83 14.73
N VAL A 357 -7.91 -23.16 14.58
CA VAL A 357 -6.72 -23.48 15.39
C VAL A 357 -6.86 -22.99 16.84
N THR A 358 -7.69 -21.97 17.09
CA THR A 358 -7.96 -21.49 18.46
C THR A 358 -8.70 -22.52 19.33
N LEU A 359 -9.35 -23.51 18.70
CA LEU A 359 -10.05 -24.59 19.40
C LEU A 359 -9.13 -25.73 19.83
N LYS A 360 -7.83 -25.69 19.49
CA LYS A 360 -6.88 -26.77 19.77
C LYS A 360 -6.39 -26.69 21.24
N PRO A 361 -6.32 -27.81 21.97
CA PRO A 361 -5.87 -27.83 23.37
C PRO A 361 -4.48 -27.21 23.59
N ALA A 362 -3.56 -27.42 22.65
CA ALA A 362 -2.19 -26.89 22.71
C ALA A 362 -2.14 -25.37 22.90
N GLN A 363 -3.09 -24.61 22.36
CA GLN A 363 -3.12 -23.14 22.53
C GLN A 363 -3.54 -22.72 23.94
N GLY A 364 -4.41 -23.51 24.58
CA GLY A 364 -4.77 -23.34 25.99
C GLY A 364 -3.59 -23.66 26.92
N GLU A 365 -2.87 -24.74 26.64
CA GLU A 365 -1.66 -25.13 27.38
C GLU A 365 -0.58 -24.05 27.30
N ILE A 366 -0.28 -23.55 26.09
CA ILE A 366 0.67 -22.43 25.90
C ILE A 366 0.23 -21.20 26.69
N ARG A 367 -1.06 -20.84 26.67
CA ARG A 367 -1.57 -19.70 27.44
C ARG A 367 -1.29 -19.88 28.93
N ASP A 368 -1.60 -21.05 29.46
CA ASP A 368 -1.45 -21.34 30.87
C ASP A 368 0.03 -21.30 31.26
N ASP A 369 0.92 -21.86 30.44
CA ASP A 369 2.37 -21.80 30.65
C ASP A 369 2.93 -20.36 30.60
N PHE A 370 2.44 -19.52 29.67
CA PHE A 370 2.80 -18.10 29.59
C PHE A 370 2.45 -17.37 30.90
N LEU A 371 1.28 -17.68 31.46
CA LEU A 371 0.83 -17.07 32.70
C LEU A 371 1.62 -17.60 33.91
N PHE A 372 1.79 -18.91 34.04
CA PHE A 372 2.40 -19.53 35.21
C PHE A 372 3.91 -19.35 35.28
N HIS A 373 4.61 -19.47 34.16
CA HIS A 373 6.08 -19.42 34.14
C HIS A 373 6.64 -18.03 33.88
N LEU A 374 5.95 -17.19 33.11
CA LEU A 374 6.46 -15.88 32.67
C LEU A 374 5.67 -14.69 33.22
N GLN A 375 4.50 -14.93 33.83
CA GLN A 375 3.56 -13.87 34.22
C GLN A 375 3.20 -12.97 33.02
N LYS A 376 3.05 -13.57 31.84
CA LYS A 376 2.71 -12.90 30.58
C LYS A 376 1.36 -13.37 30.04
N THR A 377 0.73 -12.53 29.24
CA THR A 377 -0.56 -12.82 28.60
C THR A 377 -0.34 -13.35 27.19
N TYR A 378 -0.95 -14.48 26.87
CA TYR A 378 -0.98 -15.04 25.51
C TYR A 378 -2.40 -14.99 24.97
N VAL A 379 -2.62 -14.13 23.97
CA VAL A 379 -3.93 -13.93 23.35
C VAL A 379 -4.02 -14.77 22.09
N PHE A 380 -5.01 -15.67 22.04
CA PHE A 380 -5.18 -16.55 20.87
C PHE A 380 -6.60 -16.55 20.31
N ARG A 381 -7.58 -15.91 20.97
CA ARG A 381 -8.96 -15.82 20.47
C ARG A 381 -9.17 -14.50 19.73
N ARG A 382 -10.03 -14.55 18.71
CA ARG A 382 -10.40 -13.36 17.92
C ARG A 382 -11.28 -12.42 18.76
N GLY A 383 -10.98 -11.12 18.70
CA GLY A 383 -11.71 -10.08 19.42
C GLY A 383 -11.16 -9.73 20.81
N GLU A 384 -10.18 -10.50 21.29
CA GLU A 384 -9.34 -10.09 22.41
C GLU A 384 -8.33 -9.04 21.93
N LEU A 385 -8.08 -8.02 22.75
CA LEU A 385 -7.06 -7.02 22.46
C LEU A 385 -5.68 -7.62 22.68
N ASP A 386 -4.77 -7.38 21.74
CA ASP A 386 -3.38 -7.77 21.90
C ASP A 386 -2.81 -7.11 23.17
N PRO A 387 -2.06 -7.86 23.99
CA PRO A 387 -1.47 -7.31 25.20
C PRO A 387 -0.39 -6.26 24.84
N PRO A 388 -0.12 -5.30 25.73
CA PRO A 388 1.05 -4.44 25.59
C PRO A 388 2.34 -5.26 25.34
N PRO A 389 3.31 -4.75 24.57
CA PRO A 389 4.50 -5.51 24.18
C PRO A 389 5.24 -6.13 25.38
N GLU A 390 5.35 -5.44 26.50
CA GLU A 390 5.97 -5.94 27.73
C GLU A 390 5.13 -6.97 28.49
N ALA A 391 3.82 -7.00 28.25
CA ALA A 391 2.85 -7.83 28.98
C ALA A 391 2.59 -9.19 28.30
N GLY A 392 2.98 -9.37 27.04
CA GLY A 392 2.88 -10.66 26.36
C GLY A 392 2.84 -10.57 24.83
N CYS A 393 2.17 -11.53 24.19
CA CYS A 393 2.03 -11.61 22.73
C CYS A 393 0.73 -12.30 22.29
N SER A 394 0.44 -12.24 21.00
CA SER A 394 -0.65 -12.98 20.38
C SER A 394 -0.18 -14.26 19.67
N ILE A 395 -1.10 -15.19 19.40
CA ILE A 395 -0.84 -16.40 18.60
C ILE A 395 -0.23 -16.05 17.24
N VAL A 396 -0.66 -14.94 16.64
CA VAL A 396 -0.15 -14.48 15.34
C VAL A 396 1.33 -14.16 15.48
N GLU A 397 1.68 -13.31 16.43
CA GLU A 397 3.07 -12.90 16.64
C GLU A 397 3.99 -14.08 16.99
N ALA A 398 3.55 -14.95 17.89
CA ALA A 398 4.28 -16.17 18.25
C ALA A 398 4.48 -17.09 17.03
N ALA A 399 3.44 -17.29 16.22
CA ALA A 399 3.50 -18.15 15.05
C ALA A 399 4.48 -17.62 13.98
N PHE A 400 4.48 -16.31 13.72
CA PHE A 400 5.45 -15.69 12.81
C PHE A 400 6.89 -15.87 13.29
N ALA A 401 7.15 -15.61 14.57
CA ALA A 401 8.48 -15.77 15.16
C ALA A 401 8.97 -17.23 15.09
N LEU A 402 8.12 -18.19 15.48
CA LEU A 402 8.45 -19.61 15.44
C LEU A 402 8.65 -20.13 14.02
N ALA A 403 7.86 -19.65 13.05
CA ALA A 403 8.05 -20.03 11.65
C ALA A 403 9.37 -19.52 11.07
N CYS A 404 9.78 -18.30 11.41
CA CYS A 404 11.10 -17.78 11.03
C CYS A 404 12.24 -18.55 11.73
N ALA A 405 12.04 -18.97 12.98
CA ALA A 405 13.01 -19.75 13.75
C ALA A 405 13.14 -21.22 13.29
N HIS A 406 12.19 -21.72 12.49
CA HIS A 406 12.25 -23.08 11.97
C HIS A 406 13.40 -23.23 10.95
N ASN A 407 14.08 -24.38 10.95
CA ASN A 407 15.24 -24.66 10.09
C ASN A 407 14.91 -24.72 8.57
N ASP A 408 13.65 -24.52 8.18
CA ASP A 408 13.19 -24.66 6.80
C ASP A 408 12.78 -23.27 6.30
N SER A 409 13.67 -22.61 5.56
CA SER A 409 13.46 -21.24 5.05
C SER A 409 12.19 -21.12 4.20
N ARG A 410 11.69 -22.22 3.63
CA ARG A 410 10.44 -22.24 2.87
C ARG A 410 9.25 -21.79 3.69
N LEU A 411 9.24 -21.98 5.01
CA LEU A 411 8.13 -21.52 5.84
C LEU A 411 8.01 -19.99 5.82
N ALA A 412 9.13 -19.26 5.92
CA ALA A 412 9.16 -17.80 5.82
C ALA A 412 8.67 -17.31 4.44
N VAL A 413 9.04 -18.02 3.36
CA VAL A 413 8.62 -17.69 1.99
C VAL A 413 7.13 -17.96 1.79
N ARG A 414 6.64 -19.12 2.21
CA ARG A 414 5.23 -19.52 2.11
C ARG A 414 4.31 -18.54 2.85
N ILE A 415 4.71 -18.10 4.04
CA ILE A 415 4.01 -17.07 4.81
C ILE A 415 4.04 -15.72 4.09
N LYS A 416 5.16 -15.35 3.46
CA LYS A 416 5.28 -14.11 2.67
C LYS A 416 4.33 -14.12 1.48
N VAL A 417 4.18 -15.26 0.81
CA VAL A 417 3.29 -15.44 -0.33
C VAL A 417 1.83 -15.44 0.11
N GLU A 418 1.52 -16.18 1.18
CA GLU A 418 0.15 -16.39 1.63
C GLU A 418 0.12 -16.51 3.18
N PRO A 419 -0.15 -15.41 3.90
CA PRO A 419 -0.09 -15.40 5.38
C PRO A 419 -0.97 -16.45 6.06
N ASP A 420 -2.11 -16.80 5.46
CA ASP A 420 -3.00 -17.83 6.00
C ASP A 420 -2.44 -19.26 5.89
N GLU A 421 -1.33 -19.48 5.18
CA GLU A 421 -0.60 -20.76 5.26
C GLU A 421 -0.02 -21.01 6.65
N LEU A 422 0.20 -19.96 7.45
CA LEU A 422 0.61 -20.07 8.85
C LEU A 422 -0.33 -20.99 9.65
N TRP A 423 -1.62 -20.99 9.31
CA TRP A 423 -2.67 -21.76 9.97
C TRP A 423 -2.94 -23.12 9.31
N GLN A 424 -2.21 -23.50 8.26
CA GLN A 424 -2.42 -24.76 7.56
C GLN A 424 -2.03 -25.95 8.44
N GLU A 425 -2.93 -26.91 8.58
CA GLU A 425 -2.70 -28.17 9.28
C GLU A 425 -2.21 -29.29 8.33
N GLY A 426 -1.63 -30.35 8.89
CA GLY A 426 -1.16 -31.54 8.15
C GLY A 426 0.36 -31.70 8.18
N THR A 427 0.88 -32.79 7.61
CA THR A 427 2.32 -33.12 7.65
C THR A 427 3.22 -32.05 7.01
N GLN A 428 2.69 -31.29 6.05
CA GLN A 428 3.37 -30.16 5.42
C GLN A 428 2.83 -28.79 5.88
N GLY A 429 1.86 -28.78 6.80
CA GLY A 429 1.23 -27.57 7.32
C GLY A 429 2.12 -26.83 8.31
N ILE A 430 2.18 -25.50 8.21
CA ILE A 430 3.04 -24.66 9.04
C ILE A 430 2.63 -24.75 10.50
N TYR A 431 1.33 -24.63 10.79
CA TYR A 431 0.79 -24.71 12.16
C TYR A 431 1.21 -26.00 12.86
N THR A 432 1.05 -27.14 12.17
CA THR A 432 1.44 -28.45 12.70
C THR A 432 2.94 -28.51 12.98
N ARG A 433 3.79 -27.96 12.11
CA ARG A 433 5.25 -27.98 12.33
C ARG A 433 5.71 -27.15 13.54
N ILE A 434 5.03 -26.04 13.85
CA ILE A 434 5.44 -25.13 14.93
C ILE A 434 4.70 -25.35 16.26
N PHE A 435 3.47 -25.89 16.24
CA PHE A 435 2.62 -26.05 17.43
C PHE A 435 2.20 -27.49 17.75
N GLN A 436 2.49 -28.50 16.91
CA GLN A 436 2.20 -29.90 17.30
C GLN A 436 3.08 -30.37 18.45
N LYS A 437 4.33 -29.90 18.48
CA LYS A 437 5.28 -30.07 19.57
C LYS A 437 5.90 -28.69 19.83
N PRO A 438 5.19 -27.78 20.51
CA PRO A 438 5.68 -26.43 20.70
C PRO A 438 6.97 -26.46 21.54
N PRO A 439 7.91 -25.54 21.30
CA PRO A 439 9.07 -25.39 22.17
C PRO A 439 8.62 -24.86 23.55
N PRO A 440 9.49 -24.95 24.58
CA PRO A 440 9.20 -24.38 25.89
C PRO A 440 8.80 -22.91 25.79
N VAL A 441 7.90 -22.49 26.68
CA VAL A 441 7.30 -21.14 26.64
C VAL A 441 8.33 -20.00 26.68
N GLN A 442 9.44 -20.19 27.40
CA GLN A 442 10.58 -19.28 27.43
C GLN A 442 11.17 -19.06 26.02
N GLN A 443 11.33 -20.13 25.24
CA GLN A 443 11.86 -20.05 23.88
C GLN A 443 10.86 -19.38 22.93
N ILE A 444 9.56 -19.64 23.08
CA ILE A 444 8.51 -18.93 22.31
C ILE A 444 8.62 -17.43 22.57
N TRP A 445 8.72 -17.04 23.83
CA TRP A 445 8.82 -15.64 24.23
C TRP A 445 10.10 -14.97 23.71
N ARG A 446 11.25 -15.62 23.88
CA ARG A 446 12.54 -15.13 23.35
C ARG A 446 12.54 -14.99 21.82
N ALA A 447 11.91 -15.94 21.11
CA ALA A 447 11.72 -15.83 19.66
C ALA A 447 10.87 -14.61 19.28
N VAL A 448 9.79 -14.34 20.01
CA VAL A 448 8.96 -13.14 19.81
C VAL A 448 9.77 -11.86 20.03
N LEU A 449 10.53 -11.78 21.11
CA LEU A 449 11.38 -10.62 21.40
C LEU A 449 12.41 -10.36 20.31
N LEU A 450 13.14 -11.38 19.88
CA LEU A 450 14.12 -11.26 18.80
C LEU A 450 13.46 -10.83 17.48
N HIS A 451 12.30 -11.41 17.16
CA HIS A 451 11.54 -11.02 15.98
C HIS A 451 11.10 -9.54 16.01
N ARG A 452 10.71 -9.01 17.18
CA ARG A 452 10.39 -7.58 17.35
C ARG A 452 11.60 -6.68 17.09
N VAL A 453 12.77 -7.04 17.63
CA VAL A 453 14.03 -6.30 17.40
C VAL A 453 14.34 -6.24 15.90
N ILE A 454 14.23 -7.37 15.19
CA ILE A 454 14.49 -7.45 13.76
C ILE A 454 13.50 -6.57 12.97
N ARG A 455 12.23 -6.55 13.35
CA ARG A 455 11.22 -5.67 12.74
C ARG A 455 11.54 -4.19 12.92
N GLU A 456 12.01 -3.77 14.11
CA GLU A 456 12.42 -2.39 14.34
C GLU A 456 13.64 -1.99 13.51
N VAL A 457 14.63 -2.89 13.39
CA VAL A 457 15.81 -2.68 12.53
C VAL A 457 15.39 -2.51 11.08
N LEU A 458 14.52 -3.38 10.57
CA LEU A 458 14.00 -3.29 9.21
C LEU A 458 13.25 -1.98 8.97
N HIS A 459 12.39 -1.56 9.90
CA HIS A 459 11.65 -0.30 9.79
C HIS A 459 12.59 0.91 9.65
N LYS A 460 13.69 0.94 10.42
CA LYS A 460 14.73 1.98 10.30
C LYS A 460 15.50 1.87 8.98
N ALA A 461 15.90 0.66 8.60
CA ALA A 461 16.69 0.40 7.41
C ALA A 461 15.97 0.76 6.09
N VAL A 462 14.64 0.59 6.01
CA VAL A 462 13.84 1.00 4.85
C VAL A 462 13.93 2.52 4.63
N ALA A 463 13.91 3.32 5.70
CA ALA A 463 13.96 4.78 5.61
C ALA A 463 15.34 5.31 5.15
N GLU A 464 16.40 4.55 5.36
CA GLU A 464 17.79 4.92 5.07
C GLU A 464 18.27 4.46 3.69
N ARG A 465 17.51 3.58 3.01
CA ARG A 465 17.86 2.96 1.73
C ARG A 465 17.05 3.49 0.56
N GLN A 466 17.59 3.35 -0.66
CA GLN A 466 16.91 3.69 -1.91
C GLN A 466 17.04 2.59 -2.96
N GLY A 467 16.16 2.64 -3.97
CA GLY A 467 16.17 1.70 -5.09
C GLY A 467 16.05 0.25 -4.64
N ARG A 468 16.91 -0.62 -5.20
CA ARG A 468 16.85 -2.06 -4.93
C ARG A 468 17.09 -2.41 -3.46
N ALA A 469 17.98 -1.71 -2.77
CA ALA A 469 18.25 -1.97 -1.35
C ALA A 469 17.04 -1.65 -0.45
N ALA A 470 16.23 -0.65 -0.83
CA ALA A 470 14.96 -0.38 -0.15
C ALA A 470 13.97 -1.54 -0.38
N GLY A 471 13.82 -1.99 -1.63
CA GLY A 471 12.96 -3.14 -1.95
C GLY A 471 13.38 -4.44 -1.25
N VAL A 472 14.69 -4.65 -1.05
CA VAL A 472 15.21 -5.82 -0.29
C VAL A 472 14.83 -5.72 1.18
N ALA A 473 14.98 -4.55 1.80
CA ALA A 473 14.58 -4.34 3.19
C ALA A 473 13.06 -4.47 3.38
N GLU A 474 12.28 -3.99 2.43
CA GLU A 474 10.81 -4.03 2.45
C GLU A 474 10.25 -5.45 2.27
N HIS A 475 10.74 -6.20 1.29
CA HIS A 475 10.20 -7.52 0.97
C HIS A 475 10.92 -8.67 1.67
N GLY A 476 12.17 -8.49 2.07
CA GLY A 476 13.03 -9.54 2.63
C GLY A 476 12.90 -9.76 4.14
N GLY A 477 11.97 -9.07 4.83
CA GLY A 477 11.93 -9.06 6.30
C GLY A 477 11.80 -10.44 6.97
N LEU A 478 10.94 -11.33 6.46
CA LEU A 478 10.79 -12.68 7.00
C LEU A 478 12.03 -13.55 6.74
N LEU A 479 12.68 -13.36 5.59
CA LEU A 479 13.91 -14.09 5.27
C LEU A 479 15.09 -13.59 6.10
N LEU A 480 15.18 -12.27 6.35
CA LEU A 480 16.15 -11.69 7.27
C LEU A 480 15.92 -12.25 8.69
N ALA A 481 14.67 -12.28 9.16
CA ALA A 481 14.36 -12.87 10.45
C ALA A 481 14.83 -14.32 10.53
N HIS A 482 14.51 -15.12 9.51
CA HIS A 482 15.00 -16.49 9.39
C HIS A 482 16.53 -16.58 9.43
N LEU A 483 17.25 -15.74 8.67
CA LEU A 483 18.71 -15.68 8.67
C LEU A 483 19.29 -15.37 10.05
N VAL A 484 18.74 -14.40 10.75
CA VAL A 484 19.17 -14.07 12.12
C VAL A 484 18.95 -15.27 13.04
N PHE A 485 17.77 -15.91 12.97
CA PHE A 485 17.50 -17.12 13.75
C PHE A 485 18.46 -18.29 13.45
N GLN A 486 18.80 -18.51 12.19
CA GLN A 486 19.73 -19.57 11.81
C GLN A 486 21.18 -19.25 12.16
N HIS A 487 21.59 -17.98 12.08
CA HIS A 487 22.96 -17.55 12.40
C HIS A 487 23.23 -17.63 13.90
N VAL A 488 22.29 -17.14 14.71
CA VAL A 488 22.36 -17.15 16.17
C VAL A 488 22.23 -18.58 16.70
N GLY A 489 21.44 -19.41 16.02
CA GLY A 489 21.17 -20.78 16.46
C GLY A 489 20.23 -20.81 17.67
N LYS A 490 19.56 -21.96 17.88
CA LYS A 490 18.60 -22.14 18.98
C LYS A 490 19.26 -22.16 20.36
N ASN A 491 20.58 -22.23 20.43
CA ASN A 491 21.34 -22.39 21.67
C ASN A 491 21.17 -21.18 22.60
N HIS A 492 21.09 -19.97 22.05
CA HIS A 492 20.87 -18.76 22.86
C HIS A 492 19.48 -18.69 23.51
N PHE A 493 18.51 -19.48 23.04
CA PHE A 493 17.19 -19.53 23.68
C PHE A 493 17.20 -20.27 25.01
N ASP A 494 18.25 -21.05 25.29
CA ASP A 494 18.43 -21.77 26.54
C ASP A 494 19.44 -21.09 27.48
N ASP A 495 20.00 -19.94 27.09
CA ASP A 495 20.95 -19.15 27.89
C ASP A 495 20.31 -18.60 29.18
N SER A 496 21.14 -18.18 30.13
CA SER A 496 20.65 -17.41 31.28
C SER A 496 20.01 -16.09 30.84
N ASP A 497 19.19 -15.47 31.70
CA ASP A 497 18.52 -14.20 31.35
C ASP A 497 19.51 -13.04 31.15
N GLU A 498 20.69 -13.09 31.80
CA GLU A 498 21.75 -12.11 31.67
C GLU A 498 22.44 -12.22 30.30
N GLU A 499 22.87 -13.43 29.92
CA GLU A 499 23.47 -13.72 28.61
C GLU A 499 22.50 -13.42 27.46
N TRP A 500 21.21 -13.75 27.64
CA TRP A 500 20.17 -13.42 26.67
C TRP A 500 20.00 -11.90 26.50
N ALA A 501 20.06 -11.12 27.58
CA ALA A 501 19.94 -9.67 27.50
C ALA A 501 21.11 -9.02 26.77
N GLU A 502 22.34 -9.50 27.00
CA GLU A 502 23.54 -9.07 26.27
C GLU A 502 23.40 -9.39 24.77
N PHE A 503 23.00 -10.62 24.44
CA PHE A 503 22.77 -11.02 23.05
C PHE A 503 21.72 -10.16 22.34
N VAL A 504 20.58 -9.90 22.98
CA VAL A 504 19.51 -9.06 22.40
C VAL A 504 19.98 -7.64 22.14
N ALA A 505 20.93 -7.11 22.94
CA ALA A 505 21.53 -5.80 22.71
C ALA A 505 22.40 -5.76 21.43
N ASP A 506 23.05 -6.88 21.07
CA ASP A 506 23.90 -7.01 19.88
C ASP A 506 23.11 -7.41 18.60
N ALA A 507 21.93 -8.01 18.76
CA ALA A 507 21.08 -8.46 17.67
C ALA A 507 20.79 -7.41 16.56
N PRO A 508 20.62 -6.10 16.87
CA PRO A 508 20.47 -5.08 15.83
C PRO A 508 21.67 -5.00 14.87
N GLY A 509 22.90 -5.11 15.37
CA GLY A 509 24.10 -5.08 14.55
C GLY A 509 24.18 -6.28 13.61
N ILE A 510 23.86 -7.47 14.15
CA ILE A 510 23.81 -8.72 13.38
C ILE A 510 22.75 -8.63 12.27
N ALA A 511 21.57 -8.11 12.56
CA ALA A 511 20.49 -7.94 11.58
C ALA A 511 20.89 -6.97 10.45
N VAL A 512 21.58 -5.87 10.76
CA VAL A 512 22.08 -4.93 9.74
C VAL A 512 23.15 -5.57 8.86
N ASP A 513 24.09 -6.32 9.43
CA ASP A 513 25.12 -7.06 8.69
C ASP A 513 24.48 -8.06 7.71
N LEU A 514 23.60 -8.93 8.23
CA LEU A 514 22.88 -9.91 7.42
C LEU A 514 22.02 -9.25 6.33
N LEU A 515 21.39 -8.10 6.59
CA LEU A 515 20.65 -7.36 5.58
C LEU A 515 21.55 -6.85 4.45
N ASN A 516 22.76 -6.38 4.78
CA ASN A 516 23.75 -5.95 3.78
C ASN A 516 24.23 -7.11 2.92
N ARG A 517 24.57 -8.24 3.53
CA ARG A 517 24.96 -9.46 2.81
C ARG A 517 23.83 -10.00 1.95
N MET A 518 22.61 -10.04 2.48
CA MET A 518 21.43 -10.42 1.71
C MET A 518 21.20 -9.51 0.51
N THR A 519 21.36 -8.19 0.67
CA THR A 519 21.27 -7.23 -0.45
C THR A 519 22.33 -7.51 -1.51
N HIS A 520 23.58 -7.74 -1.10
CA HIS A 520 24.66 -8.08 -2.02
C HIS A 520 24.39 -9.37 -2.81
N TYR A 521 23.99 -10.44 -2.14
CA TYR A 521 23.73 -11.73 -2.80
C TYR A 521 22.47 -11.73 -3.65
N VAL A 522 21.47 -10.89 -3.33
CA VAL A 522 20.33 -10.67 -4.23
C VAL A 522 20.82 -10.16 -5.58
N ASP A 523 21.72 -9.19 -5.62
CA ASP A 523 22.24 -8.63 -6.87
C ASP A 523 23.27 -9.55 -7.56
N ALA A 524 24.08 -10.27 -6.79
CA ALA A 524 25.12 -11.15 -7.33
C ALA A 524 24.54 -12.43 -7.94
N GLU A 525 23.54 -13.04 -7.30
CA GLU A 525 22.93 -14.31 -7.74
C GLU A 525 21.77 -14.08 -8.72
N PHE A 526 21.07 -12.95 -8.57
CA PHE A 526 19.95 -12.61 -9.43
C PHE A 526 20.25 -11.25 -10.08
N SER A 527 20.58 -11.28 -11.37
CA SER A 527 20.91 -10.10 -12.19
C SER A 527 19.99 -8.90 -11.93
N ASN A 528 20.42 -7.69 -12.33
CA ASN A 528 19.61 -6.46 -12.28
C ASN A 528 18.22 -6.57 -12.98
N THR A 529 17.98 -7.65 -13.72
CA THR A 529 16.70 -7.97 -14.37
C THR A 529 15.72 -8.75 -13.47
N SER A 530 16.16 -9.30 -12.33
CA SER A 530 15.30 -10.04 -11.42
C SER A 530 14.50 -9.10 -10.49
N PHE A 531 13.18 -9.30 -10.43
CA PHE A 531 12.31 -8.54 -9.54
C PHE A 531 12.54 -8.93 -8.08
N ILE A 532 12.70 -7.93 -7.21
CA ILE A 532 13.07 -8.15 -5.81
C ILE A 532 11.96 -8.88 -5.06
N ARG A 533 10.72 -8.45 -5.28
CA ARG A 533 9.53 -9.07 -4.69
C ARG A 533 9.42 -10.55 -5.08
N SER A 534 9.57 -10.87 -6.37
CA SER A 534 9.51 -12.26 -6.85
C SER A 534 10.65 -13.11 -6.26
N THR A 535 11.83 -12.54 -6.07
CA THR A 535 12.94 -13.24 -5.41
C THR A 535 12.60 -13.69 -3.99
N PHE A 536 11.97 -12.83 -3.18
CA PHE A 536 11.54 -13.17 -1.82
C PHE A 536 10.27 -14.02 -1.72
N MET A 537 9.56 -14.20 -2.84
CA MET A 537 8.41 -15.11 -2.97
C MET A 537 8.79 -16.47 -3.57
N ASN A 538 10.05 -16.65 -4.01
CA ASN A 538 10.52 -17.89 -4.64
C ASN A 538 11.33 -18.75 -3.66
N GLU A 539 10.81 -19.93 -3.32
CA GLU A 539 11.46 -20.86 -2.38
C GLU A 539 12.88 -21.26 -2.80
N VAL A 540 13.10 -21.50 -4.10
CA VAL A 540 14.40 -21.93 -4.62
C VAL A 540 15.41 -20.81 -4.50
N ARG A 541 15.05 -19.58 -4.90
CA ARG A 541 15.91 -18.40 -4.81
C ARG A 541 16.23 -18.05 -3.36
N CYS A 542 15.22 -18.04 -2.49
CA CYS A 542 15.42 -17.79 -1.06
C CYS A 542 16.33 -18.82 -0.40
N ARG A 543 16.23 -20.10 -0.78
CA ARG A 543 17.14 -21.14 -0.28
C ARG A 543 18.59 -20.92 -0.74
N VAL A 544 18.79 -20.48 -1.98
CA VAL A 544 20.13 -20.10 -2.49
C VAL A 544 20.68 -18.92 -1.68
N LEU A 545 19.89 -17.87 -1.47
CA LEU A 545 20.29 -16.71 -0.66
C LEU A 545 20.65 -17.11 0.76
N VAL A 546 19.79 -17.90 1.42
CA VAL A 546 20.02 -18.35 2.80
C VAL A 546 21.34 -19.12 2.90
N LYS A 547 21.57 -20.05 1.97
CA LYS A 547 22.83 -20.80 1.93
C LYS A 547 24.04 -19.87 1.75
N ARG A 548 24.00 -18.97 0.77
CA ARG A 548 25.11 -18.04 0.48
C ARG A 548 25.43 -17.14 1.67
N VAL A 549 24.42 -16.53 2.26
CA VAL A 549 24.60 -15.60 3.39
C VAL A 549 25.14 -16.36 4.61
N LEU A 550 24.63 -17.55 4.93
CA LEU A 550 25.12 -18.32 6.06
C LEU A 550 26.55 -18.87 5.83
N ASP A 551 26.87 -19.34 4.63
CA ASP A 551 28.22 -19.77 4.26
C ASP A 551 29.22 -18.60 4.37
N ASP A 552 28.82 -17.40 3.92
CA ASP A 552 29.61 -16.17 4.00
C ASP A 552 29.88 -15.74 5.45
N MET A 553 28.85 -15.77 6.30
CA MET A 553 28.96 -15.52 7.74
C MET A 553 29.89 -16.52 8.43
N ALA A 554 29.80 -17.81 8.09
CA ALA A 554 30.67 -18.84 8.67
C ALA A 554 32.14 -18.68 8.26
N SER A 555 32.39 -18.15 7.05
CA SER A 555 33.74 -17.88 6.54
C SER A 555 34.37 -16.60 7.08
N ASN A 556 33.61 -15.79 7.84
CA ASN A 556 34.01 -14.50 8.39
C ASN A 556 34.55 -13.52 7.31
N ALA A 557 34.00 -13.61 6.10
CA ALA A 557 34.37 -12.77 4.98
C ALA A 557 34.05 -11.29 5.27
N PRO A 558 34.86 -10.35 4.75
CA PRO A 558 34.61 -8.92 4.94
C PRO A 558 33.24 -8.55 4.39
N LEU A 559 32.52 -7.70 5.13
CA LEU A 559 31.25 -7.10 4.73
C LEU A 559 31.32 -6.61 3.27
N PRO A 560 30.44 -7.08 2.38
CA PRO A 560 30.37 -6.56 1.02
C PRO A 560 30.09 -5.06 1.08
N VAL A 561 30.92 -4.25 0.39
CA VAL A 561 30.71 -2.79 0.34
C VAL A 561 29.38 -2.54 -0.34
N ALA A 562 28.38 -2.04 0.41
CA ALA A 562 27.13 -1.59 -0.17
C ALA A 562 27.44 -0.52 -1.22
N SER A 563 27.02 -0.75 -2.47
CA SER A 563 27.19 0.24 -3.55
C SER A 563 26.65 1.59 -3.07
N ARG A 564 27.41 2.67 -3.25
CA ARG A 564 27.01 4.04 -2.84
C ARG A 564 25.63 4.47 -3.39
N GLU A 565 25.16 3.80 -4.44
CA GLU A 565 23.84 3.95 -5.05
C GLU A 565 22.67 3.50 -4.15
N TYR A 566 22.92 2.70 -3.10
CA TYR A 566 21.88 2.08 -2.25
C TYR A 566 21.53 2.84 -0.97
N LEU A 567 22.31 3.84 -0.61
CA LEU A 567 22.02 4.72 0.52
C LEU A 567 21.27 5.94 0.02
N ARG A 568 20.16 6.32 0.67
CA ARG A 568 19.57 7.63 0.39
C ARG A 568 20.65 8.68 0.68
N PRO A 569 20.93 9.63 -0.24
CA PRO A 569 21.72 10.78 0.12
C PRO A 569 20.96 11.49 1.25
N ILE A 570 21.52 11.45 2.46
CA ILE A 570 21.05 12.30 3.55
C ILE A 570 21.12 13.73 2.98
N PRO A 571 20.00 14.47 2.86
CA PRO A 571 20.08 15.84 2.38
C PRO A 571 20.86 16.62 3.43
N LYS A 572 22.17 16.79 3.22
CA LYS A 572 22.97 17.78 3.92
C LYS A 572 22.55 19.14 3.38
N LYS A 573 21.42 19.66 3.87
CA LYS A 573 21.34 21.12 3.96
C LYS A 573 22.54 21.54 4.82
N PRO A 574 23.38 22.50 4.39
CA PRO A 574 24.41 23.02 5.26
C PRO A 574 23.72 23.42 6.56
N ARG A 575 24.19 22.86 7.70
CA ARG A 575 23.64 23.24 9.00
C ARG A 575 23.78 24.75 9.09
N LYS A 576 22.64 25.45 9.15
CA LYS A 576 22.61 26.89 9.37
C LYS A 576 23.55 27.20 10.54
N PRO A 577 24.58 28.05 10.37
CA PRO A 577 25.50 28.38 11.44
C PRO A 577 24.73 28.90 12.66
N ASN A 578 25.33 28.75 13.84
CA ASN A 578 24.77 29.34 15.07
C ASN A 578 24.49 30.83 14.85
N ALA A 579 23.24 31.27 15.11
CA ALA A 579 22.79 32.64 14.88
C ALA A 579 23.70 33.70 15.53
N VAL A 580 24.21 33.45 16.74
CA VAL A 580 25.14 34.38 17.41
C VAL A 580 26.46 34.47 16.66
N SER A 581 27.04 33.33 16.30
CA SER A 581 28.29 33.30 15.52
C SER A 581 28.11 34.03 14.18
N LEU A 582 26.98 33.81 13.51
CA LEU A 582 26.69 34.45 12.23
C LEU A 582 26.57 35.97 12.35
N LEU A 583 25.91 36.47 13.40
CA LEU A 583 25.79 37.90 13.68
C LEU A 583 27.13 38.56 14.01
N VAL A 584 27.96 37.88 14.81
CA VAL A 584 29.30 38.36 15.17
C VAL A 584 30.20 38.37 13.93
N ASP A 585 30.18 37.30 13.13
CA ASP A 585 31.04 37.17 11.95
C ASP A 585 30.69 38.16 10.85
N ALA A 586 29.41 38.52 10.73
CA ALA A 586 28.95 39.55 9.81
C ALA A 586 29.00 40.97 10.39
N ALA A 587 29.48 41.14 11.63
CA ALA A 587 29.46 42.41 12.38
C ALA A 587 28.08 43.11 12.31
N ARG A 588 27.00 42.32 12.30
CA ARG A 588 25.64 42.80 11.99
C ARG A 588 25.07 43.72 13.06
N ILE A 589 25.49 43.51 14.32
CA ILE A 589 25.07 44.31 15.47
C ILE A 589 26.31 45.01 16.03
N PRO A 590 26.31 46.35 16.12
CA PRO A 590 27.44 47.09 16.70
C PRO A 590 27.71 46.70 18.16
N GLU A 591 28.99 46.70 18.56
CA GLU A 591 29.37 46.60 19.98
C GLU A 591 28.66 47.69 20.78
N GLY A 592 28.04 47.33 21.91
CA GLY A 592 27.33 48.30 22.74
C GLY A 592 25.88 48.58 22.31
N ALA A 593 25.36 47.89 21.29
CA ALA A 593 23.96 48.08 20.86
C ALA A 593 22.96 47.65 21.95
N SER A 594 21.92 48.46 22.15
CA SER A 594 20.86 48.14 23.14
C SER A 594 19.97 47.00 22.65
N LEU A 595 19.66 46.08 23.56
CA LEU A 595 18.75 44.96 23.38
C LEU A 595 17.58 45.08 24.34
N THR A 596 16.38 44.84 23.85
CA THR A 596 15.15 44.78 24.65
C THR A 596 14.59 43.36 24.68
N PHE A 597 14.24 42.90 25.87
CA PHE A 597 13.60 41.61 26.07
C PHE A 597 12.13 41.62 25.63
N LYS A 598 11.73 40.60 24.88
CA LYS A 598 10.37 40.35 24.41
C LYS A 598 9.88 38.99 24.92
N THR A 599 8.74 39.01 25.61
CA THR A 599 8.03 37.80 26.06
C THR A 599 7.43 37.06 24.87
N GLY A 600 7.44 35.74 24.90
CA GLY A 600 7.04 34.90 23.76
C GLY A 600 5.61 34.39 23.83
N SER A 601 4.93 34.52 24.98
CA SER A 601 3.52 34.19 25.12
C SER A 601 2.81 35.18 26.05
N ALA A 602 1.48 35.23 25.95
CA ALA A 602 0.65 36.03 26.86
C ALA A 602 0.76 35.56 28.32
N VAL A 603 0.94 34.25 28.53
CA VAL A 603 1.14 33.66 29.86
C VAL A 603 2.47 34.12 30.46
N GLU A 604 3.56 34.07 29.70
CA GLU A 604 4.86 34.57 30.14
C GLU A 604 4.83 36.06 30.45
N ALA A 605 4.11 36.85 29.63
CA ALA A 605 3.93 38.27 29.84
C ALA A 605 3.21 38.56 31.16
N ALA A 606 2.11 37.85 31.44
CA ALA A 606 1.35 38.00 32.67
C ALA A 606 2.15 37.57 33.90
N THR A 607 2.81 36.42 33.85
CA THR A 607 3.60 35.90 35.00
C THR A 607 4.77 36.80 35.35
N MET A 608 5.46 37.36 34.34
CA MET A 608 6.65 38.18 34.58
C MET A 608 6.33 39.67 34.75
N GLN A 609 5.07 40.10 34.65
CA GLN A 609 4.67 41.50 34.63
C GLN A 609 5.13 42.25 35.89
N ASP A 610 4.79 41.74 37.06
CA ASP A 610 5.11 42.37 38.35
C ASP A 610 6.62 42.36 38.59
N TRP A 611 7.28 41.25 38.27
CA TRP A 611 8.74 41.13 38.36
C TRP A 611 9.48 42.13 37.46
N PHE A 612 8.94 42.44 36.27
CA PHE A 612 9.51 43.50 35.43
C PHE A 612 9.19 44.91 35.90
N ALA A 613 8.05 45.11 36.57
CA ALA A 613 7.66 46.41 37.11
C ALA A 613 8.58 46.83 38.28
N GLU A 614 9.02 45.88 39.11
CA GLU A 614 9.95 46.12 40.22
C GLU A 614 11.31 46.67 39.76
N ASN A 615 11.83 46.16 38.64
CA ASN A 615 13.09 46.63 38.08
C ASN A 615 13.03 46.62 36.55
N PRO A 616 12.76 47.78 35.92
CA PRO A 616 12.68 47.91 34.47
C PRO A 616 13.99 47.55 33.74
N SER A 617 15.15 47.63 34.40
CA SER A 617 16.44 47.25 33.79
C SER A 617 16.52 45.76 33.48
N ARG A 618 15.68 44.92 34.11
CA ARG A 618 15.57 43.48 33.82
C ARG A 618 15.18 43.19 32.37
N LYS A 619 14.52 44.13 31.67
CA LYS A 619 14.17 44.03 30.25
C LYS A 619 15.27 44.53 29.30
N GLN A 620 16.34 45.09 29.81
CA GLN A 620 17.38 45.74 29.02
C GLN A 620 18.67 44.94 29.07
N ALA A 621 19.37 44.89 27.94
CA ALA A 621 20.70 44.34 27.85
C ALA A 621 21.50 45.05 26.76
N THR A 622 22.79 44.76 26.69
CA THR A 622 23.69 45.32 25.68
C THR A 622 24.37 44.20 24.91
N TRP A 623 24.51 44.37 23.60
CA TRP A 623 25.23 43.44 22.74
C TRP A 623 26.75 43.57 22.90
N VAL A 624 27.41 42.43 23.01
CA VAL A 624 28.87 42.26 23.05
C VAL A 624 29.26 41.28 21.95
N ASN A 625 30.29 41.59 21.17
CA ASN A 625 30.76 40.75 20.06
C ASN A 625 31.53 39.51 20.55
N GLU A 626 30.83 38.63 21.27
CA GLU A 626 31.36 37.38 21.80
C GLU A 626 30.47 36.19 21.40
N ARG A 627 31.07 35.10 20.91
CA ARG A 627 30.33 33.99 20.29
C ARG A 627 29.49 33.14 21.26
N SER A 628 29.81 33.15 22.56
CA SER A 628 29.20 32.27 23.57
C SER A 628 28.20 33.00 24.47
N LYS A 629 28.55 34.21 24.94
CA LYS A 629 27.78 35.02 25.87
C LYS A 629 27.67 36.48 25.39
N PRO A 630 26.95 36.73 24.28
CA PRO A 630 26.90 38.04 23.64
C PRO A 630 26.01 39.07 24.36
N ILE A 631 25.30 38.68 25.42
CA ILE A 631 24.34 39.56 26.09
C ILE A 631 24.87 39.97 27.46
N LEU A 632 25.13 41.27 27.62
CA LEU A 632 25.43 41.90 28.91
C LEU A 632 24.13 42.39 29.54
N TRP A 633 23.68 41.74 30.62
CA TRP A 633 22.38 42.06 31.21
C TRP A 633 22.45 43.32 32.08
N ALA A 634 21.50 44.24 31.92
CA ALA A 634 21.54 45.53 32.62
C ALA A 634 21.15 45.43 34.11
N ALA A 635 20.61 44.30 34.58
CA ALA A 635 20.19 44.14 35.96
C ALA A 635 21.34 43.77 36.92
N ASP A 636 22.32 43.01 36.45
CA ASP A 636 23.46 42.55 37.25
C ASP A 636 24.84 42.84 36.63
N GLY A 637 24.90 43.27 35.38
CA GLY A 637 26.16 43.57 34.68
C GLY A 637 26.92 42.33 34.23
N GLU A 638 26.31 41.14 34.28
CA GLU A 638 26.95 39.87 33.90
C GLU A 638 26.61 39.46 32.46
N ARG A 639 27.43 38.55 31.91
CA ARG A 639 27.29 38.07 30.52
C ARG A 639 26.60 36.72 30.43
N TYR A 640 25.70 36.60 29.46
CA TYR A 640 24.88 35.42 29.26
C TYR A 640 24.75 35.04 27.78
N SER A 641 24.48 33.76 27.54
CA SER A 641 23.95 33.32 26.26
C SER A 641 22.48 33.75 26.12
N PRO A 642 21.95 33.93 24.89
CA PRO A 642 20.57 34.37 24.71
C PRO A 642 19.56 33.48 25.44
N SER A 643 19.68 32.16 25.35
CA SER A 643 18.78 31.24 26.05
C SER A 643 19.06 31.17 27.54
N GLY A 644 20.34 31.20 27.93
CA GLY A 644 20.74 31.12 29.34
C GLY A 644 20.19 32.26 30.18
N LEU A 645 20.17 33.49 29.64
CA LEU A 645 19.59 34.63 30.33
C LEU A 645 18.08 34.48 30.54
N VAL A 646 17.35 34.00 29.54
CA VAL A 646 15.89 33.84 29.66
C VAL A 646 15.54 32.79 30.71
N THR A 647 16.23 31.64 30.70
CA THR A 647 16.04 30.62 31.74
C THR A 647 16.43 31.13 33.13
N HIS A 648 17.47 31.97 33.22
CA HIS A 648 17.86 32.62 34.47
C HIS A 648 16.77 33.59 34.97
N MET A 649 16.21 34.42 34.09
CA MET A 649 15.11 35.34 34.39
C MET A 649 13.86 34.59 34.88
N TRP A 650 13.48 33.48 34.24
CA TRP A 650 12.35 32.65 34.70
C TRP A 650 12.55 32.08 36.09
N ARG A 651 13.78 31.64 36.42
CA ARG A 651 14.13 31.16 37.76
C ARG A 651 14.04 32.27 38.80
N LEU A 652 14.55 33.47 38.49
CA LEU A 652 14.47 34.63 39.38
C LEU A 652 13.04 35.13 39.57
N ALA A 653 12.18 34.99 38.55
CA ALA A 653 10.76 35.30 38.61
C ALA A 653 9.91 34.17 39.25
N GLN A 654 10.53 33.07 39.70
CA GLN A 654 9.87 31.92 40.33
C GLN A 654 8.70 31.32 39.51
N TRP A 655 8.85 31.27 38.18
CA TRP A 655 7.81 30.72 37.33
C TRP A 655 7.82 29.18 37.35
N GLU A 656 6.95 28.57 38.16
CA GLU A 656 6.90 27.10 38.38
C GLU A 656 6.64 26.29 37.11
N ASN A 657 5.82 26.82 36.18
CA ASN A 657 5.43 26.13 34.94
C ASN A 657 6.24 26.60 33.72
N ALA A 658 7.46 27.09 33.91
CA ALA A 658 8.31 27.54 32.81
C ALA A 658 8.75 26.36 31.90
N PRO A 659 8.83 26.56 30.57
CA PRO A 659 9.32 25.54 29.64
C PRO A 659 10.76 25.09 29.95
N VAL A 660 11.07 23.81 29.69
CA VAL A 660 12.42 23.23 29.90
C VAL A 660 13.48 23.81 28.96
N ALA A 661 13.07 24.34 27.81
CA ALA A 661 13.96 24.95 26.82
C ALA A 661 13.34 26.19 26.19
N VAL A 662 14.21 27.12 25.75
CA VAL A 662 13.79 28.35 25.08
C VAL A 662 14.77 28.72 23.97
N GLN A 663 14.24 29.19 22.85
CA GLN A 663 15.03 29.84 21.82
C GLN A 663 15.26 31.31 22.20
N GLY A 664 16.35 31.59 22.91
CA GLY A 664 16.63 32.93 23.44
C GLY A 664 16.87 34.00 22.38
N THR A 665 17.34 33.62 21.18
CA THR A 665 17.55 34.56 20.06
C THR A 665 16.25 35.18 19.53
N LEU A 666 15.09 34.55 19.77
CA LEU A 666 13.77 35.15 19.51
C LEU A 666 13.35 36.18 20.55
N ARG A 667 13.99 36.17 21.72
CA ARG A 667 13.55 36.94 22.91
C ARG A 667 14.28 38.26 23.07
N TRP A 668 15.37 38.46 22.34
CA TRP A 668 16.14 39.69 22.38
C TRP A 668 16.00 40.44 21.07
N VAL A 669 15.58 41.70 21.16
CA VAL A 669 15.25 42.56 20.03
C VAL A 669 16.21 43.74 20.01
N VAL A 670 16.82 43.98 18.85
CA VAL A 670 17.50 45.25 18.56
C VAL A 670 16.41 46.25 18.14
N PRO A 671 16.20 47.35 18.88
CA PRO A 671 15.16 48.32 18.56
C PRO A 671 15.23 48.80 17.11
N GLY A 672 14.12 48.69 16.38
CA GLY A 672 14.02 49.09 14.98
C GLY A 672 14.63 48.11 13.96
N GLN A 673 15.32 47.04 14.38
CA GLN A 673 15.94 46.07 13.46
C GLN A 673 15.36 44.65 13.56
N GLY A 674 14.76 44.30 14.70
CA GLY A 674 14.10 43.00 14.91
C GLY A 674 14.84 42.10 15.91
N THR A 675 14.44 40.85 15.97
CA THR A 675 15.03 39.84 16.87
C THR A 675 16.41 39.39 16.39
N LEU A 676 17.23 38.84 17.29
CA LEU A 676 18.54 38.29 16.91
C LEU A 676 18.42 37.18 15.86
N VAL A 677 17.37 36.35 15.90
CA VAL A 677 17.17 35.32 14.88
C VAL A 677 16.77 35.91 13.51
N GLU A 678 15.92 36.93 13.47
CA GLU A 678 15.55 37.58 12.20
C GLU A 678 16.76 38.25 11.54
N LEU A 679 17.63 38.86 12.35
CA LEU A 679 18.87 39.45 11.87
C LEU A 679 19.87 38.39 11.37
N ALA A 680 19.99 37.26 12.07
CA ALA A 680 20.83 36.15 11.62
C ALA A 680 20.28 35.52 10.33
N ASP A 681 18.96 35.41 10.21
CA ASP A 681 18.30 34.87 9.03
C ASP A 681 18.51 35.77 7.80
N ALA A 682 18.50 37.10 7.97
CA ALA A 682 18.81 38.05 6.91
C ALA A 682 20.26 37.89 6.41
N VAL A 683 21.23 37.85 7.34
CA VAL A 683 22.65 37.64 7.02
C VAL A 683 22.88 36.30 6.30
N TRP A 684 22.16 35.24 6.68
CA TRP A 684 22.27 33.94 6.02
C TRP A 684 21.77 33.99 4.57
N ARG A 685 20.64 34.66 4.32
CA ARG A 685 20.08 34.81 2.96
C ARG A 685 20.97 35.67 2.06
N GLU A 686 21.60 36.70 2.62
CA GLU A 686 22.58 37.53 1.91
C GLU A 686 23.78 36.67 1.45
N ARG A 687 24.32 35.81 2.32
CA ARG A 687 25.40 34.87 1.94
C ARG A 687 24.97 33.83 0.90
N GLU A 688 23.75 33.28 1.01
CA GLU A 688 23.23 32.32 0.02
C GLU A 688 23.06 32.96 -1.37
N ALA A 689 22.77 34.26 -1.44
CA ALA A 689 22.68 35.00 -2.70
C ALA A 689 24.07 35.31 -3.29
N ASP A 690 25.05 35.64 -2.45
CA ASP A 690 26.44 35.88 -2.88
C ASP A 690 27.10 34.59 -3.41
N ASP A 691 26.92 33.45 -2.73
CA ASP A 691 27.45 32.15 -3.17
C ASP A 691 26.83 31.69 -4.51
N GLN A 692 25.57 32.06 -4.80
CA GLN A 692 24.92 31.78 -6.09
C GLN A 692 25.40 32.73 -7.20
N GLY A 693 25.73 33.98 -6.87
CA GLY A 693 26.29 34.95 -7.82
C GLY A 693 27.72 34.63 -8.24
N GLU A 694 28.56 34.09 -7.34
CA GLU A 694 29.93 33.65 -7.68
C GLU A 694 29.91 32.40 -8.59
N LEU A 695 28.94 31.49 -8.40
CA LEU A 695 28.75 30.32 -9.27
C LEU A 695 28.27 30.67 -10.69
N GLU A 696 27.57 31.79 -10.88
CA GLU A 696 27.17 32.28 -12.22
C GLU A 696 28.31 33.01 -12.93
N LEU A 697 29.18 33.73 -12.20
CA LEU A 697 30.34 34.45 -12.76
C LEU A 697 31.49 33.53 -13.21
N GLU A 698 31.65 32.35 -12.62
CA GLU A 698 32.61 31.32 -13.12
C GLU A 698 32.08 30.54 -14.33
N SER A 699 30.84 30.80 -14.77
CA SER A 699 30.20 30.09 -15.88
C SER A 699 30.08 30.90 -17.19
N GLU A 700 30.75 32.06 -17.29
CA GLU A 700 30.94 32.72 -18.58
C GLU A 700 32.11 32.09 -19.35
N PRO A 701 31.90 31.66 -20.61
CA PRO A 701 32.91 30.90 -21.35
C PRO A 701 34.05 31.81 -21.83
N GLN A 702 35.29 31.47 -21.46
CA GLN A 702 36.48 31.79 -22.25
C GLN A 702 36.75 30.71 -23.29
#